data_AF-A0A9P0CEP9-F1
#
_entry.id   AF-A0A9P0CEP9-F1
#
_cell.length_a   1.000
_cell.length_b   1.000
_cell.length_c   1.000
_cell.angle_alpha   90.00
_cell.angle_beta   90.00
_cell.angle_gamma   90.00
#
_symmetry.space_group_name_H-M   'P 1'
#
loop_
_entity.id
_entity.type
_entity.pdbx_description
1 polymer ?
#
loop_
_entity_poly.entity_id
_entity_poly.type
_entity_poly.pdbx_seq_one_letter_code
_entity_poly.pdbx_strand_id
1 'polypeptide(L)'
;MTAELLEKWFNEQLLPNVPPQSVIIMDNASYHSRQLLKIPNSSSNKAQILAFVYEQNIPIPSSDRKKGSTYKKLLTVIKELIWANVKSELRKCNQSPELSKEVVELVKKVLAADRQERWKNCVEDVIKEDEDIMQKGGNVIDTVIATAFCEGVVNPSTMGIGGGFLATFYQKKTGEVFSFNARESAPALASEDMFKKNTSLSGSGGLSVAIPSEVRGYWHLYKKWGGGVPWRYLVEPTIKLCKEGIPMNELTEKNAKNQIEAIRADPGLRAIFIDPATDQIYKYGQLYKRPKLAHTLRIIAKEGGDALNGGSLTKALAKDIQDKGGIVTVKDLVNYKPEIMKPVHTQILDKDIFSIPVPGSGAVLTYIMNILENSLDTNNHVSTLNYQRLAEALKFAYGQRSRLGDSGFVEGVHELVDKLISKKYAEETRFKISDNKTFDDPDYYGSYTESKEDHGTANICVWGPDGDGISLTSSINFIFGAAFASKSTDIILNNSMDDFSSPGITNVYGYPPSPANFIRPGKRPLSSMSPSIILDKDKELFMVVGGAGGSKIISSVAQVIINRLFFNMDVRSASNLKRIHHQLIPMTLYMEDEWLIEDEDVVLNLKEIGHNVTFTAADGFVAVTAISVDDARRSELIGVHDKRRLGSVAYLK
;
A
#
# COMPACT_ATOMS: atom_id res chain seq x y z
N MET A 1 2.74 12.15 21.38
CA MET A 1 2.10 12.44 20.09
C MET A 1 1.01 11.40 19.91
N THR A 2 -0.24 11.81 20.09
CA THR A 2 -1.44 11.00 19.76
C THR A 2 -1.63 10.98 18.24
N ALA A 3 -2.57 10.18 17.73
CA ALA A 3 -2.98 10.23 16.32
C ALA A 3 -3.33 11.67 15.89
N GLU A 4 -3.97 12.45 16.76
CA GLU A 4 -4.28 13.87 16.55
C GLU A 4 -3.02 14.75 16.45
N LEU A 5 -1.94 14.42 17.16
CA LEU A 5 -0.68 15.16 17.03
C LEU A 5 0.13 14.75 15.81
N LEU A 6 0.01 13.50 15.33
CA LEU A 6 0.57 13.09 14.03
C LEU A 6 -0.22 13.73 12.88
N GLU A 7 -1.55 13.80 13.00
CA GLU A 7 -2.42 14.55 12.08
C GLU A 7 -2.02 16.03 12.06
N LYS A 8 -1.89 16.64 13.24
CA LYS A 8 -1.39 18.01 13.39
C LYS A 8 -0.02 18.17 12.74
N TRP A 9 0.93 17.27 13.01
CA TRP A 9 2.24 17.30 12.37
C TRP A 9 2.15 17.13 10.84
N PHE A 10 1.33 16.21 10.34
CA PHE A 10 1.17 15.98 8.90
C PHE A 10 0.63 17.25 8.24
N ASN A 11 -0.40 17.84 8.83
CA ASN A 11 -1.03 19.07 8.36
C ASN A 11 -0.13 20.31 8.49
N GLU A 12 0.68 20.41 9.55
CA GLU A 12 1.49 21.60 9.84
C GLU A 12 2.92 21.50 9.31
N GLN A 13 3.41 20.30 8.97
CA GLN A 13 4.82 20.09 8.67
C GLN A 13 5.04 19.40 7.33
N LEU A 14 4.14 18.52 6.90
CA LEU A 14 4.25 17.87 5.59
C LEU A 14 3.43 18.61 4.53
N LEU A 15 2.13 18.83 4.78
CA LEU A 15 1.21 19.45 3.82
C LEU A 15 1.61 20.86 3.35
N PRO A 16 2.25 21.73 4.15
CA PRO A 16 2.70 23.03 3.67
C PRO A 16 3.77 22.94 2.57
N ASN A 17 4.42 21.77 2.41
CA ASN A 17 5.39 21.51 1.34
C ASN A 17 4.75 20.85 0.11
N VAL A 18 3.42 20.66 0.10
CA VAL A 18 2.68 20.02 -0.99
C VAL A 18 1.89 21.08 -1.77
N PRO A 19 1.76 20.97 -3.11
CA PRO A 19 1.01 21.95 -3.90
C PRO A 19 -0.47 22.00 -3.48
N PRO A 20 -1.08 23.19 -3.42
CA PRO A 20 -2.52 23.33 -3.15
C PRO A 20 -3.35 22.57 -4.19
N GLN A 21 -4.56 22.15 -3.82
CA GLN A 21 -5.47 21.35 -4.67
C GLN A 21 -4.95 19.96 -5.05
N SER A 22 -3.84 19.50 -4.45
CA SER A 22 -3.42 18.11 -4.59
C SER A 22 -4.31 17.17 -3.77
N VAL A 23 -4.46 15.94 -4.26
CA VAL A 23 -5.02 14.81 -3.51
C VAL A 23 -3.92 13.80 -3.26
N ILE A 24 -3.70 13.44 -2.01
CA ILE A 24 -2.70 12.46 -1.59
C ILE A 24 -3.40 11.28 -0.95
N ILE A 25 -2.97 10.07 -1.30
CA ILE A 25 -3.40 8.84 -0.65
C ILE A 25 -2.19 7.99 -0.33
N MET A 26 -2.17 7.41 0.86
CA MET A 26 -1.19 6.41 1.26
C MET A 26 -1.87 5.29 2.06
N ASP A 27 -1.31 4.10 1.95
CA ASP A 27 -1.76 2.88 2.63
C ASP A 27 -1.00 2.60 3.92
N ASN A 28 -0.95 3.59 4.82
CA ASN A 28 -1.05 3.42 6.28
C ASN A 28 -0.68 4.70 7.01
N ALA A 29 -1.68 5.56 7.08
CA ALA A 29 -1.71 6.69 7.96
C ALA A 29 -3.00 6.60 8.78
N SER A 30 -2.92 6.19 10.04
CA SER A 30 -4.07 5.97 10.93
C SER A 30 -4.78 7.26 11.37
N TYR A 31 -4.59 8.40 10.71
CA TYR A 31 -4.97 9.72 11.22
C TYR A 31 -6.20 10.38 10.56
N HIS A 32 -6.81 9.79 9.52
CA HIS A 32 -8.08 10.30 8.98
C HIS A 32 -9.26 9.33 9.04
N SER A 33 -9.08 8.11 9.55
CA SER A 33 -10.20 7.24 9.89
C SER A 33 -10.54 7.39 11.37
N ARG A 34 -11.37 8.37 11.75
CA ARG A 34 -12.18 8.17 12.94
C ARG A 34 -12.92 6.85 12.72
N GLN A 35 -12.67 5.85 13.57
CA GLN A 35 -13.61 4.76 13.72
C GLN A 35 -14.99 5.41 13.93
N LEU A 36 -15.89 5.28 12.96
CA LEU A 36 -17.29 5.18 13.32
C LEU A 36 -17.36 3.89 14.13
N LEU A 37 -17.22 4.03 15.46
CA LEU A 37 -17.47 2.95 16.41
C LEU A 37 -18.76 2.27 15.95
N LYS A 38 -18.69 0.98 15.60
CA LYS A 38 -19.89 0.17 15.40
C LYS A 38 -20.54 0.06 16.77
N ILE A 39 -21.41 1.02 17.09
CA ILE A 39 -22.23 0.99 18.28
C ILE A 39 -23.00 -0.32 18.22
N PRO A 40 -22.87 -1.21 19.22
CA PRO A 40 -23.56 -2.48 19.20
C PRO A 40 -25.06 -2.26 18.99
N ASN A 41 -25.60 -2.94 17.99
CA ASN A 41 -27.00 -2.85 17.60
C ASN A 41 -27.75 -4.13 18.01
N SER A 42 -29.02 -4.24 17.61
CA SER A 42 -29.86 -5.38 17.98
C SER A 42 -29.39 -6.74 17.44
N SER A 43 -28.46 -6.76 16.47
CA SER A 43 -27.86 -7.97 15.90
C SER A 43 -26.46 -8.27 16.43
N SER A 44 -25.90 -7.42 17.31
CA SER A 44 -24.55 -7.61 17.86
C SER A 44 -24.52 -8.72 18.92
N ASN A 45 -23.50 -9.57 18.87
CA ASN A 45 -23.37 -10.73 19.75
C ASN A 45 -22.75 -10.38 21.12
N LYS A 46 -22.75 -11.38 22.01
CA LYS A 46 -22.32 -11.28 23.40
C LYS A 46 -20.91 -10.69 23.57
N ALA A 47 -19.99 -11.16 22.73
CA ALA A 47 -18.57 -10.79 22.79
C ALA A 47 -18.34 -9.37 22.27
N GLN A 48 -19.02 -8.99 21.19
CA GLN A 48 -18.92 -7.66 20.58
C GLN A 48 -19.39 -6.54 21.54
N ILE A 49 -20.48 -6.79 22.26
CA ILE A 49 -21.02 -5.83 23.26
C ILE A 49 -20.09 -5.70 24.47
N LEU A 50 -19.51 -6.81 24.95
CA LEU A 50 -18.58 -6.78 26.08
C LEU A 50 -17.27 -6.10 25.71
N ALA A 51 -16.72 -6.37 24.53
CA ALA A 51 -15.56 -5.68 24.01
C ALA A 51 -15.78 -4.16 24.00
N PHE A 52 -16.91 -3.70 23.46
CA PHE A 52 -17.29 -2.27 23.46
C PHE A 52 -17.37 -1.69 24.89
N VAL A 53 -18.00 -2.39 25.83
CA VAL A 53 -18.15 -1.92 27.22
C VAL A 53 -16.80 -1.83 27.95
N TYR A 54 -15.90 -2.79 27.72
CA TYR A 54 -14.55 -2.80 28.30
C TYR A 54 -13.66 -1.71 27.68
N GLU A 55 -13.70 -1.54 26.36
CA GLU A 55 -12.93 -0.51 25.66
C GLU A 55 -13.36 0.92 26.05
N GLN A 56 -14.66 1.13 26.31
CA GLN A 56 -15.20 2.43 26.68
C GLN A 56 -15.19 2.71 28.20
N ASN A 57 -14.57 1.83 29.01
CA ASN A 57 -14.53 1.95 30.48
C ASN A 57 -15.90 2.17 31.14
N ILE A 58 -16.97 1.60 30.57
CA ILE A 58 -18.33 1.76 31.11
C ILE A 58 -18.47 0.82 32.34
N PRO A 59 -18.75 1.34 33.54
CA PRO A 59 -18.79 0.53 34.75
C PRO A 59 -19.98 -0.44 34.74
N ILE A 60 -19.70 -1.75 34.87
CA ILE A 60 -20.73 -2.80 35.00
C ILE A 60 -20.99 -3.07 36.49
N PRO A 61 -22.22 -2.88 37.01
CA PRO A 61 -22.55 -3.15 38.41
C PRO A 61 -22.28 -4.61 38.81
N SER A 62 -21.73 -4.82 40.01
CA SER A 62 -21.32 -6.14 40.52
C SER A 62 -22.48 -7.14 40.71
N SER A 63 -23.71 -6.66 40.81
CA SER A 63 -24.92 -7.48 40.98
C SER A 63 -25.35 -8.25 39.73
N ASP A 64 -24.90 -7.86 38.53
CA ASP A 64 -25.33 -8.45 37.25
C ASP A 64 -24.36 -9.50 36.68
N ARG A 65 -23.22 -9.74 37.35
CA ARG A 65 -22.24 -10.75 36.88
C ARG A 65 -22.68 -12.20 37.07
N LYS A 66 -23.69 -12.48 37.92
CA LYS A 66 -24.06 -13.84 38.34
C LYS A 66 -25.46 -14.33 37.94
N LYS A 67 -26.27 -13.51 37.27
CA LYS A 67 -27.60 -13.95 36.76
C LYS A 67 -27.66 -13.73 35.27
N GLY A 68 -27.91 -14.78 34.50
CA GLY A 68 -28.13 -14.75 33.05
C GLY A 68 -29.38 -13.98 32.61
N SER A 69 -29.76 -12.89 33.28
CA SER A 69 -30.89 -12.05 32.92
C SER A 69 -30.49 -10.97 31.90
N THR A 70 -30.49 -11.42 30.65
CA THR A 70 -30.80 -10.74 29.39
C THR A 70 -30.03 -9.49 28.99
N TYR A 71 -29.08 -9.70 28.08
CA TYR A 71 -28.33 -8.75 27.25
C TYR A 71 -29.12 -7.55 26.68
N LYS A 72 -30.43 -7.70 26.43
CA LYS A 72 -31.31 -6.59 26.02
C LYS A 72 -31.32 -5.44 27.03
N LYS A 73 -31.18 -5.70 28.34
CA LYS A 73 -31.14 -4.64 29.37
C LYS A 73 -29.87 -3.79 29.30
N LEU A 74 -28.72 -4.38 28.96
CA LEU A 74 -27.46 -3.63 28.80
C LEU A 74 -27.51 -2.70 27.58
N LEU A 75 -28.10 -3.17 26.48
CA LEU A 75 -28.35 -2.38 25.27
C LEU A 75 -29.31 -1.21 25.54
N THR A 76 -30.30 -1.39 26.42
CA THR A 76 -31.18 -0.31 26.89
C THR A 76 -30.42 0.72 27.73
N VAL A 77 -29.55 0.30 28.65
CA VAL A 77 -28.72 1.21 29.47
C VAL A 77 -27.74 2.02 28.60
N ILE A 78 -27.11 1.41 27.59
CA ILE A 78 -26.24 2.11 26.64
C ILE A 78 -27.05 3.14 25.83
N LYS A 79 -28.24 2.78 25.35
CA LYS A 79 -29.14 3.70 24.64
C LYS A 79 -29.64 4.83 25.55
N GLU A 80 -29.93 4.56 26.82
CA GLU A 80 -30.40 5.56 27.79
C GLU A 80 -29.29 6.52 28.23
N LEU A 81 -28.03 6.08 28.37
CA LEU A 81 -26.89 6.95 28.67
C LEU A 81 -26.57 7.91 27.50
N ILE A 82 -26.65 7.41 26.26
CA ILE A 82 -26.49 8.23 25.04
C ILE A 82 -27.65 9.23 24.93
N TRP A 83 -28.90 8.81 25.21
CA TRP A 83 -30.07 9.69 25.18
C TRP A 83 -30.15 10.67 26.35
N ALA A 84 -29.58 10.36 27.52
CA ALA A 84 -29.56 11.24 28.69
C ALA A 84 -28.63 12.44 28.48
N ASN A 85 -27.47 12.25 27.83
CA ASN A 85 -26.58 13.34 27.45
C ASN A 85 -27.24 14.28 26.43
N VAL A 86 -27.98 13.73 25.46
CA VAL A 86 -28.73 14.50 24.45
C VAL A 86 -29.91 15.26 25.08
N LYS A 87 -30.64 14.66 26.02
CA LYS A 87 -31.78 15.30 26.72
C LYS A 87 -31.36 16.40 27.71
N SER A 88 -30.18 16.31 28.32
CA SER A 88 -29.70 17.35 29.26
C SER A 88 -29.39 18.67 28.54
N GLU A 89 -28.89 18.58 27.31
CA GLU A 89 -28.61 19.74 26.44
C GLU A 89 -29.89 20.28 25.79
N LEU A 90 -30.84 19.40 25.40
CA LEU A 90 -32.14 19.81 24.84
C LEU A 90 -33.06 20.51 25.86
N ARG A 91 -32.96 20.19 27.17
CA ARG A 91 -33.79 20.84 28.21
C ARG A 91 -33.45 22.32 28.45
N LYS A 92 -32.25 22.78 28.08
CA LYS A 92 -31.88 24.20 28.15
C LYS A 92 -32.51 25.05 27.03
N CYS A 93 -33.06 24.42 25.99
CA CYS A 93 -33.64 25.10 24.82
C CYS A 93 -35.16 25.37 24.91
N ASN A 94 -35.81 25.11 26.04
CA ASN A 94 -37.29 25.09 26.10
C ASN A 94 -37.93 26.27 26.84
N GLN A 95 -37.40 27.48 26.67
CA GLN A 95 -38.11 28.73 26.99
C GLN A 95 -37.94 29.77 25.87
N SER A 96 -39.04 30.00 25.15
CA SER A 96 -39.35 31.06 24.18
C SER A 96 -39.19 30.72 22.67
N PRO A 97 -40.24 30.91 21.82
CA PRO A 97 -40.32 30.29 20.48
C PRO A 97 -39.70 31.10 19.33
N GLU A 98 -39.33 32.36 19.54
CA GLU A 98 -38.81 33.24 18.47
C GLU A 98 -37.29 33.09 18.25
N LEU A 99 -36.58 32.47 19.19
CA LEU A 99 -35.15 32.21 19.10
C LEU A 99 -34.82 30.92 18.34
N SER A 100 -35.78 30.14 17.83
CA SER A 100 -35.46 28.83 17.21
C SER A 100 -34.74 28.93 15.86
N LYS A 101 -34.98 29.97 15.06
CA LYS A 101 -34.23 30.18 13.81
C LYS A 101 -32.91 30.90 14.04
N GLU A 102 -32.90 31.95 14.86
CA GLU A 102 -31.66 32.65 15.19
C GLU A 102 -30.73 31.82 16.08
N VAL A 103 -31.22 30.95 16.97
CA VAL A 103 -30.38 30.02 17.77
C VAL A 103 -30.00 28.78 17.00
N VAL A 104 -30.77 28.28 16.01
CA VAL A 104 -30.24 27.23 15.12
C VAL A 104 -29.22 27.83 14.15
N GLU A 105 -29.39 29.06 13.69
CA GLU A 105 -28.39 29.80 12.90
C GLU A 105 -27.18 30.19 13.77
N LEU A 106 -27.38 30.57 15.05
CA LEU A 106 -26.33 30.91 16.02
C LEU A 106 -25.68 29.66 16.58
N VAL A 107 -26.34 28.51 16.71
CA VAL A 107 -25.75 27.21 17.09
C VAL A 107 -25.12 26.56 15.87
N LYS A 108 -25.59 26.78 14.64
CA LYS A 108 -24.79 26.47 13.44
C LYS A 108 -23.60 27.40 13.32
N LYS A 109 -23.75 28.70 13.60
CA LYS A 109 -22.67 29.68 13.63
C LYS A 109 -21.76 29.52 14.83
N VAL A 110 -22.18 28.98 15.97
CA VAL A 110 -21.37 28.70 17.19
C VAL A 110 -20.91 27.25 17.18
N LEU A 111 -21.51 26.30 16.47
CA LEU A 111 -20.86 25.01 16.17
C LEU A 111 -19.88 25.15 15.01
N ALA A 112 -20.09 26.12 14.11
CA ALA A 112 -19.11 26.57 13.13
C ALA A 112 -18.05 27.49 13.76
N ALA A 113 -18.41 28.41 14.67
CA ALA A 113 -17.50 29.39 15.29
C ALA A 113 -16.90 28.92 16.62
N ASP A 114 -17.51 28.08 17.44
CA ASP A 114 -16.80 27.48 18.62
C ASP A 114 -15.83 26.37 18.20
N ARG A 115 -15.88 25.94 16.92
CA ARG A 115 -14.82 25.09 16.30
C ARG A 115 -13.94 25.81 15.28
N GLN A 116 -14.28 27.03 14.83
CA GLN A 116 -13.40 27.88 14.01
C GLN A 116 -12.74 29.03 14.79
N GLU A 117 -13.34 29.56 15.85
CA GLU A 117 -12.99 30.85 16.47
C GLU A 117 -12.13 30.70 17.72
N ARG A 118 -12.10 29.52 18.34
CA ARG A 118 -11.02 29.15 19.29
C ARG A 118 -9.74 28.65 18.60
N TRP A 119 -9.80 28.48 17.29
CA TRP A 119 -8.66 28.16 16.44
C TRP A 119 -8.21 29.38 15.62
N LYS A 120 -9.11 30.30 15.22
CA LYS A 120 -8.75 31.53 14.48
C LYS A 120 -7.74 32.41 15.21
N ASN A 121 -7.83 32.56 16.53
CA ASN A 121 -6.90 33.46 17.26
C ASN A 121 -5.63 32.77 17.81
N CYS A 122 -5.34 31.54 17.39
CA CYS A 122 -3.99 30.97 17.46
C CYS A 122 -3.44 30.58 16.07
N VAL A 123 -4.24 30.82 15.03
CA VAL A 123 -3.91 30.50 13.64
C VAL A 123 -3.66 31.78 12.84
N GLU A 124 -4.24 32.93 13.20
CA GLU A 124 -3.92 34.20 12.54
C GLU A 124 -2.53 34.78 12.90
N ASP A 125 -1.94 34.40 14.04
CA ASP A 125 -0.58 34.80 14.41
C ASP A 125 0.50 33.78 14.00
N VAL A 126 0.12 32.57 13.59
CA VAL A 126 1.05 31.52 13.09
C VAL A 126 0.99 31.38 11.56
N ILE A 127 -0.17 31.65 10.94
CA ILE A 127 -0.28 31.77 9.47
C ILE A 127 0.55 32.93 8.93
N LYS A 128 0.82 33.96 9.74
CA LYS A 128 1.70 35.08 9.35
C LYS A 128 3.18 34.72 9.25
N GLU A 129 3.61 33.56 9.77
CA GLU A 129 4.96 33.01 9.56
C GLU A 129 5.00 31.86 8.54
N ASP A 130 3.85 31.26 8.20
CA ASP A 130 3.76 30.13 7.25
C ASP A 130 3.39 30.54 5.80
N GLU A 131 2.95 31.78 5.58
CA GLU A 131 2.66 32.32 4.22
C GLU A 131 3.89 32.31 3.28
N ASP A 132 5.09 32.07 3.79
CA ASP A 132 6.35 32.06 3.01
C ASP A 132 6.76 30.67 2.47
N ILE A 133 5.97 29.62 2.74
CA ILE A 133 6.33 28.23 2.35
C ILE A 133 5.45 27.69 1.21
N MET A 134 4.18 28.10 1.12
CA MET A 134 3.30 27.73 0.00
C MET A 134 3.62 28.46 -1.33
N GLN A 135 4.58 29.39 -1.36
CA GLN A 135 5.05 30.09 -2.57
C GLN A 135 6.25 29.45 -3.30
N LYS A 136 6.69 28.23 -2.93
CA LYS A 136 7.98 27.67 -3.42
C LYS A 136 7.94 26.75 -4.65
N GLY A 137 6.80 26.56 -5.30
CA GLY A 137 6.72 25.91 -6.62
C GLY A 137 6.86 24.38 -6.65
N GLY A 138 6.55 23.67 -5.57
CA GLY A 138 6.59 22.19 -5.57
C GLY A 138 5.60 21.52 -6.52
N ASN A 139 5.77 20.23 -6.78
CA ASN A 139 4.84 19.43 -7.60
C ASN A 139 4.56 18.02 -7.05
N VAL A 140 3.89 17.16 -7.82
CA VAL A 140 3.55 15.78 -7.40
C VAL A 140 4.77 14.92 -7.08
N ILE A 141 5.94 15.21 -7.66
CA ILE A 141 7.18 14.47 -7.42
C ILE A 141 7.78 14.83 -6.07
N ASP A 142 7.85 16.13 -5.75
CA ASP A 142 8.27 16.57 -4.42
C ASP A 142 7.36 15.98 -3.34
N THR A 143 6.05 15.99 -3.61
CA THR A 143 5.00 15.47 -2.73
C THR A 143 5.14 13.98 -2.45
N VAL A 144 5.28 13.16 -3.51
CA VAL A 144 5.36 11.70 -3.33
C VAL A 144 6.65 11.31 -2.61
N ILE A 145 7.75 12.05 -2.83
CA ILE A 145 9.03 11.81 -2.15
C ILE A 145 8.92 12.11 -0.66
N ALA A 146 8.41 13.29 -0.29
CA ALA A 146 8.24 13.66 1.11
C ALA A 146 7.29 12.68 1.83
N THR A 147 6.20 12.31 1.15
CA THR A 147 5.25 11.30 1.63
C THR A 147 5.94 9.94 1.82
N ALA A 148 6.75 9.48 0.86
CA ALA A 148 7.42 8.19 0.95
C ALA A 148 8.45 8.12 2.09
N PHE A 149 9.20 9.21 2.35
CA PHE A 149 10.06 9.30 3.54
C PHE A 149 9.26 9.18 4.84
N CYS A 150 8.14 9.90 4.94
CA CYS A 150 7.26 9.85 6.10
C CYS A 150 6.69 8.44 6.30
N GLU A 151 6.13 7.87 5.23
CA GLU A 151 5.51 6.55 5.23
C GLU A 151 6.51 5.45 5.59
N GLY A 152 7.75 5.53 5.12
CA GLY A 152 8.82 4.60 5.50
C GLY A 152 9.19 4.61 6.98
N VAL A 153 8.85 5.69 7.70
CA VAL A 153 9.08 5.81 9.15
C VAL A 153 7.84 5.45 9.95
N VAL A 154 6.65 5.79 9.44
CA VAL A 154 5.37 5.41 10.06
C VAL A 154 5.11 3.91 9.86
N ASN A 155 5.53 3.33 8.74
CA ASN A 155 5.33 1.93 8.35
C ASN A 155 6.63 1.15 8.11
N PRO A 156 7.51 1.12 9.12
CA PRO A 156 8.82 0.52 8.99
C PRO A 156 8.77 -1.01 8.85
N SER A 157 7.60 -1.62 9.05
CA SER A 157 7.41 -3.07 8.88
C SER A 157 7.20 -3.50 7.43
N THR A 158 6.89 -2.58 6.50
CA THR A 158 6.56 -2.91 5.11
C THR A 158 7.31 -2.10 4.06
N MET A 159 7.82 -0.91 4.38
CA MET A 159 8.61 -0.12 3.44
C MET A 159 9.63 0.76 4.15
N GLY A 160 10.48 1.43 3.38
CA GLY A 160 11.39 2.45 3.89
C GLY A 160 12.78 2.32 3.28
N ILE A 161 13.64 3.29 3.59
CA ILE A 161 14.86 3.61 2.82
C ILE A 161 15.91 2.49 2.69
N GLY A 162 15.69 1.34 3.33
CA GLY A 162 16.45 0.11 3.14
C GLY A 162 15.93 -0.80 2.01
N GLY A 163 14.86 -0.42 1.31
CA GLY A 163 14.23 -1.19 0.23
C GLY A 163 14.35 -0.54 -1.15
N GLY A 164 13.33 -0.77 -1.97
CA GLY A 164 13.20 -0.24 -3.34
C GLY A 164 11.75 0.01 -3.73
N PHE A 165 11.54 0.66 -4.87
CA PHE A 165 10.22 1.05 -5.34
C PHE A 165 10.07 1.04 -6.85
N LEU A 166 8.83 0.92 -7.30
CA LEU A 166 8.39 1.09 -8.68
C LEU A 166 7.36 2.20 -8.74
N ALA A 167 7.38 3.03 -9.79
CA ALA A 167 6.40 4.10 -9.96
C ALA A 167 5.97 4.30 -11.42
N THR A 168 4.77 4.81 -11.61
CA THR A 168 4.25 5.27 -12.91
C THR A 168 3.75 6.70 -12.75
N PHE A 169 4.26 7.60 -13.60
CA PHE A 169 4.07 9.05 -13.52
C PHE A 169 3.51 9.58 -14.82
N TYR A 170 2.41 10.32 -14.76
CA TYR A 170 1.87 11.10 -15.86
C TYR A 170 2.19 12.58 -15.67
N GLN A 171 2.80 13.16 -16.69
CA GLN A 171 3.09 14.59 -16.77
C GLN A 171 2.14 15.24 -17.77
N LYS A 172 1.18 16.00 -17.25
CA LYS A 172 0.14 16.67 -18.04
C LYS A 172 0.73 17.64 -19.06
N LYS A 173 1.76 18.38 -18.66
CA LYS A 173 2.42 19.39 -19.50
C LYS A 173 2.96 18.82 -20.82
N THR A 174 3.47 17.59 -20.81
CA THR A 174 4.00 16.92 -22.00
C THR A 174 3.01 15.93 -22.61
N GLY A 175 2.00 15.50 -21.83
CA GLY A 175 1.08 14.42 -22.20
C GLY A 175 1.73 13.04 -22.14
N GLU A 176 2.93 12.93 -21.54
CA GLU A 176 3.70 11.69 -21.49
C GLU A 176 3.49 10.94 -20.17
N VAL A 177 3.54 9.61 -20.25
CA VAL A 177 3.57 8.72 -19.09
C VAL A 177 4.92 8.02 -19.03
N PHE A 178 5.53 8.03 -17.84
CA PHE A 178 6.82 7.42 -17.56
C PHE A 178 6.69 6.32 -16.51
N SER A 179 7.45 5.25 -16.69
CA SER A 179 7.68 4.27 -15.65
C SER A 179 9.05 4.47 -15.03
N PHE A 180 9.15 4.27 -13.71
CA PHE A 180 10.37 4.45 -12.95
C PHE A 180 10.67 3.19 -12.14
N ASN A 181 11.88 2.66 -12.33
CA ASN A 181 12.36 1.47 -11.67
C ASN A 181 13.53 1.80 -10.74
N ALA A 182 13.22 1.89 -9.45
CA ALA A 182 14.18 1.89 -8.38
C ALA A 182 14.02 0.61 -7.53
N ARG A 183 13.79 -0.53 -8.19
CA ARG A 183 13.82 -1.84 -7.55
C ARG A 183 15.26 -2.20 -7.19
N GLU A 184 15.43 -2.88 -6.07
CA GLU A 184 16.73 -3.37 -5.62
C GLU A 184 17.34 -4.33 -6.67
N SER A 185 18.67 -4.36 -6.75
CA SER A 185 19.39 -5.30 -7.60
C SER A 185 20.30 -6.20 -6.79
N ALA A 186 20.52 -7.42 -7.29
CA ALA A 186 21.45 -8.36 -6.72
C ALA A 186 22.87 -7.78 -6.68
N PRO A 187 23.61 -7.90 -5.55
CA PRO A 187 25.00 -7.45 -5.45
C PRO A 187 25.90 -8.13 -6.47
N ALA A 188 27.03 -7.50 -6.80
CA ALA A 188 27.99 -8.05 -7.77
C ALA A 188 28.55 -9.42 -7.37
N LEU A 189 28.56 -9.73 -6.06
CA LEU A 189 29.03 -11.00 -5.51
C LEU A 189 27.94 -12.07 -5.42
N ALA A 190 26.71 -11.80 -5.88
CA ALA A 190 25.64 -12.77 -5.86
C ALA A 190 25.94 -13.95 -6.80
N SER A 191 25.61 -15.17 -6.39
CA SER A 191 25.66 -16.34 -7.26
C SER A 191 24.28 -16.94 -7.42
N GLU A 192 24.07 -17.60 -8.55
CA GLU A 192 22.80 -18.24 -8.88
C GLU A 192 22.35 -19.29 -7.85
N ASP A 193 23.31 -19.96 -7.19
CA ASP A 193 23.10 -21.08 -6.27
C ASP A 193 23.34 -20.73 -4.79
N MET A 194 23.48 -19.44 -4.44
CA MET A 194 23.87 -18.99 -3.11
C MET A 194 22.95 -19.46 -1.97
N PHE A 195 21.68 -19.77 -2.27
CA PHE A 195 20.70 -20.29 -1.29
C PHE A 195 20.48 -21.80 -1.35
N LYS A 196 21.10 -22.52 -2.28
CA LYS A 196 20.87 -23.97 -2.50
C LYS A 196 21.15 -24.83 -1.27
N LYS A 197 22.15 -24.45 -0.48
CA LYS A 197 22.54 -25.18 0.75
C LYS A 197 21.60 -24.90 1.92
N ASN A 198 21.01 -23.70 1.97
CA ASN A 198 20.10 -23.30 3.03
C ASN A 198 19.16 -22.20 2.52
N THR A 199 17.93 -22.59 2.21
CA THR A 199 16.90 -21.69 1.65
C THR A 199 16.44 -20.63 2.66
N SER A 200 16.54 -20.87 3.97
CA SER A 200 16.13 -19.89 4.98
C SER A 200 16.94 -18.58 4.95
N LEU A 201 18.15 -18.61 4.35
CA LEU A 201 19.01 -17.44 4.21
C LEU A 201 18.50 -16.42 3.17
N SER A 202 17.51 -16.77 2.35
CA SER A 202 16.85 -15.81 1.46
C SER A 202 15.80 -14.98 2.21
N GLY A 203 15.21 -15.53 3.28
CA GLY A 203 14.18 -14.83 4.07
C GLY A 203 14.72 -13.86 5.13
N SER A 204 15.98 -14.01 5.58
CA SER A 204 16.52 -13.22 6.69
C SER A 204 18.05 -13.16 6.71
N GLY A 205 18.61 -12.17 7.43
CA GLY A 205 20.04 -11.96 7.58
C GLY A 205 20.67 -11.15 6.44
N GLY A 206 21.96 -10.88 6.51
CA GLY A 206 22.61 -9.99 5.53
C GLY A 206 22.65 -10.56 4.11
N LEU A 207 22.64 -11.89 3.95
CA LEU A 207 22.72 -12.54 2.64
C LEU A 207 21.46 -12.33 1.79
N SER A 208 20.31 -12.10 2.41
CA SER A 208 19.06 -11.80 1.72
C SER A 208 18.94 -10.36 1.23
N VAL A 209 19.85 -9.47 1.65
CA VAL A 209 19.78 -8.05 1.32
C VAL A 209 20.22 -7.82 -0.12
N ALA A 210 19.29 -7.33 -0.95
CA ALA A 210 19.61 -6.73 -2.24
C ALA A 210 20.00 -5.26 -2.04
N ILE A 211 20.62 -4.63 -3.04
CA ILE A 211 21.15 -3.26 -2.90
C ILE A 211 20.01 -2.27 -2.57
N PRO A 212 20.00 -1.64 -1.39
CA PRO A 212 18.99 -0.63 -1.04
C PRO A 212 19.03 0.56 -2.00
N SER A 213 17.87 1.04 -2.42
CA SER A 213 17.75 1.90 -3.60
C SER A 213 16.79 3.06 -3.48
N GLU A 214 15.86 3.06 -2.51
CA GLU A 214 14.84 4.12 -2.35
C GLU A 214 15.45 5.54 -2.37
N VAL A 215 16.46 5.82 -1.54
CA VAL A 215 17.06 7.17 -1.44
C VAL A 215 17.66 7.63 -2.78
N ARG A 216 18.31 6.72 -3.50
CA ARG A 216 18.87 7.00 -4.83
C ARG A 216 17.77 7.24 -5.86
N GLY A 217 16.70 6.45 -5.80
CA GLY A 217 15.52 6.60 -6.65
C GLY A 217 14.79 7.93 -6.41
N TYR A 218 14.51 8.28 -5.16
CA TYR A 218 13.90 9.56 -4.79
C TYR A 218 14.73 10.75 -5.27
N TRP A 219 16.04 10.69 -5.07
CA TRP A 219 16.94 11.74 -5.57
C TRP A 219 16.92 11.86 -7.08
N HIS A 220 16.85 10.74 -7.82
CA HIS A 220 16.78 10.79 -9.28
C HIS A 220 15.45 11.38 -9.76
N LEU A 221 14.32 10.99 -9.16
CA LEU A 221 13.01 11.61 -9.43
C LEU A 221 13.06 13.11 -9.16
N TYR A 222 13.55 13.51 -7.98
CA TYR A 222 13.70 14.90 -7.58
C TYR A 222 14.55 15.70 -8.58
N LYS A 223 15.70 15.17 -8.99
CA LYS A 223 16.61 15.85 -9.94
C LYS A 223 16.01 15.98 -11.34
N LYS A 224 15.16 15.05 -11.76
CA LYS A 224 14.59 15.05 -13.11
C LYS A 224 13.28 15.83 -13.22
N TRP A 225 12.41 15.69 -12.22
CA TRP A 225 11.04 16.18 -12.27
C TRP A 225 10.61 16.92 -11.00
N GLY A 226 11.49 17.19 -10.03
CA GLY A 226 11.14 18.01 -8.86
C GLY A 226 10.71 19.42 -9.26
N GLY A 227 9.73 19.97 -8.56
CA GLY A 227 9.15 21.30 -8.81
C GLY A 227 10.07 22.46 -8.40
N GLY A 228 11.13 22.17 -7.64
CA GLY A 228 12.12 23.17 -7.23
C GLY A 228 12.17 23.42 -5.72
N VAL A 229 11.35 22.71 -4.94
CA VAL A 229 11.46 22.68 -3.47
C VAL A 229 12.85 22.16 -3.10
N PRO A 230 13.65 22.83 -2.26
CA PRO A 230 14.96 22.31 -1.89
C PRO A 230 14.86 20.96 -1.18
N TRP A 231 15.62 19.96 -1.64
CA TRP A 231 15.59 18.56 -1.16
C TRP A 231 15.48 18.40 0.36
N ARG A 232 16.24 19.19 1.12
CA ARG A 232 16.22 19.14 2.59
C ARG A 232 14.81 19.27 3.18
N TYR A 233 13.95 20.09 2.56
CA TYR A 233 12.58 20.32 3.03
C TYR A 233 11.67 19.11 2.79
N LEU A 234 12.01 18.23 1.84
CA LEU A 234 11.27 16.97 1.63
C LEU A 234 11.58 15.94 2.73
N VAL A 235 12.71 16.10 3.44
CA VAL A 235 13.21 15.14 4.45
C VAL A 235 13.04 15.66 5.89
N GLU A 236 13.11 16.97 6.10
CA GLU A 236 13.04 17.62 7.42
C GLU A 236 11.81 17.24 8.25
N PRO A 237 10.59 17.14 7.66
CA PRO A 237 9.44 16.69 8.44
C PRO A 237 9.72 15.32 9.07
N THR A 238 10.19 14.36 8.28
CA THR A 238 10.45 12.98 8.74
C THR A 238 11.57 12.93 9.80
N ILE A 239 12.56 13.82 9.70
CA ILE A 239 13.59 14.01 10.73
C ILE A 239 12.96 14.42 12.06
N LYS A 240 12.04 15.38 12.04
CA LYS A 240 11.32 15.85 13.23
C LYS A 240 10.49 14.73 13.85
N LEU A 241 9.74 13.99 13.03
CA LEU A 241 8.95 12.83 13.45
C LEU A 241 9.80 11.78 14.19
N CYS A 242 10.97 11.43 13.64
CA CYS A 242 11.90 10.48 14.27
C CYS A 242 12.44 10.95 15.64
N LYS A 243 12.60 12.27 15.85
CA LYS A 243 13.11 12.87 17.10
C LYS A 243 12.03 13.01 18.17
N GLU A 244 10.86 13.48 17.78
CA GLU A 244 9.76 13.82 18.68
C GLU A 244 8.97 12.57 19.09
N GLY A 245 8.91 11.57 18.21
CA GLY A 245 8.34 10.26 18.45
C GLY A 245 7.31 9.90 17.40
N ILE A 246 7.32 8.64 16.98
CA ILE A 246 6.42 8.06 16.00
C ILE A 246 5.33 7.32 16.78
N PRO A 247 4.02 7.59 16.55
CA PRO A 247 2.97 6.79 17.16
C PRO A 247 2.96 5.39 16.52
N MET A 248 2.96 4.36 17.36
CA MET A 248 2.75 2.99 16.91
C MET A 248 1.37 2.86 16.27
N ASN A 249 1.33 2.42 15.01
CA ASN A 249 0.07 2.14 14.29
C ASN A 249 -0.32 0.66 14.43
N GLU A 250 -1.59 0.33 14.17
CA GLU A 250 -2.14 -1.01 14.37
C GLU A 250 -1.42 -2.07 13.54
N LEU A 251 -1.08 -1.77 12.28
CA LEU A 251 -0.39 -2.70 11.39
C LEU A 251 1.02 -3.01 11.90
N THR A 252 1.80 -1.97 12.25
CA THR A 252 3.16 -2.15 12.77
C THR A 252 3.13 -2.88 14.12
N GLU A 253 2.15 -2.63 14.99
CA GLU A 253 1.98 -3.39 16.23
C GLU A 253 1.66 -4.87 15.95
N LYS A 254 0.68 -5.14 15.07
CA LYS A 254 0.29 -6.51 14.69
C LYS A 254 1.48 -7.26 14.11
N ASN A 255 2.20 -6.65 13.17
CA ASN A 255 3.38 -7.20 12.54
C ASN A 255 4.51 -7.44 13.56
N ALA A 256 4.75 -6.48 14.46
CA ALA A 256 5.75 -6.62 15.50
C ALA A 256 5.43 -7.77 16.45
N LYS A 257 4.16 -7.97 16.83
CA LYS A 257 3.72 -9.11 17.65
C LYS A 257 3.94 -10.44 16.93
N ASN A 258 3.59 -10.50 15.64
CA ASN A 258 3.78 -11.71 14.84
C ASN A 258 5.26 -12.05 14.65
N GLN A 259 6.14 -11.04 14.63
CA GLN A 259 7.59 -11.17 14.44
C GLN A 259 8.38 -10.94 15.74
N ILE A 260 7.77 -11.14 16.92
CA ILE A 260 8.38 -10.79 18.21
C ILE A 260 9.73 -11.47 18.43
N GLU A 261 9.86 -12.74 18.04
CA GLU A 261 11.10 -13.50 18.20
C GLU A 261 12.23 -12.89 17.37
N ALA A 262 11.96 -12.54 16.11
CA ALA A 262 12.92 -11.87 15.23
C ALA A 262 13.31 -10.48 15.77
N ILE A 263 12.33 -9.71 16.24
CA ILE A 263 12.57 -8.39 16.85
C ILE A 263 13.46 -8.50 18.09
N ARG A 264 13.21 -9.47 18.97
CA ARG A 264 14.01 -9.67 20.18
C ARG A 264 15.42 -10.17 19.87
N ALA A 265 15.57 -10.98 18.83
CA ALA A 265 16.86 -11.54 18.42
C ALA A 265 17.81 -10.49 17.81
N ASP A 266 17.29 -9.45 17.15
CA ASP A 266 18.11 -8.36 16.61
C ASP A 266 18.21 -7.16 17.57
N PRO A 267 19.42 -6.75 18.01
CA PRO A 267 19.58 -5.60 18.89
C PRO A 267 19.05 -4.28 18.30
N GLY A 268 19.09 -4.12 16.97
CA GLY A 268 18.60 -2.94 16.28
C GLY A 268 17.08 -2.85 16.31
N LEU A 269 16.39 -3.90 15.86
CA LEU A 269 14.93 -3.99 15.91
C LEU A 269 14.41 -3.92 17.35
N ARG A 270 15.07 -4.60 18.30
CA ARG A 270 14.72 -4.51 19.72
C ARG A 270 14.78 -3.07 20.22
N ALA A 271 15.82 -2.32 19.87
CA ALA A 271 15.96 -0.92 20.27
C ALA A 271 14.90 0.01 19.68
N ILE A 272 14.32 -0.34 18.52
CA ILE A 272 13.26 0.43 17.87
C ILE A 272 11.89 0.11 18.49
N PHE A 273 11.57 -1.19 18.67
CA PHE A 273 10.19 -1.62 18.91
C PHE A 273 9.89 -2.11 20.34
N ILE A 274 10.91 -2.40 21.16
CA ILE A 274 10.71 -2.81 22.55
C ILE A 274 10.90 -1.60 23.46
N ASP A 275 9.88 -1.31 24.27
CA ASP A 275 9.94 -0.32 25.32
C ASP A 275 10.90 -0.81 26.44
N PRO A 276 12.02 -0.13 26.68
CA PRO A 276 13.00 -0.57 27.68
C PRO A 276 12.45 -0.53 29.12
N ALA A 277 11.39 0.23 29.39
CA ALA A 277 10.79 0.30 30.72
C ALA A 277 9.91 -0.92 31.04
N THR A 278 9.27 -1.51 30.02
CA THR A 278 8.33 -2.63 30.18
C THR A 278 8.85 -3.95 29.62
N ASP A 279 9.91 -3.90 28.80
CA ASP A 279 10.39 -5.00 27.96
C ASP A 279 9.27 -5.60 27.08
N GLN A 280 8.30 -4.78 26.67
CA GLN A 280 7.20 -5.16 25.78
C GLN A 280 7.26 -4.34 24.49
N ILE A 281 6.61 -4.82 23.42
CA ILE A 281 6.42 -4.02 22.21
C ILE A 281 5.57 -2.78 22.55
N TYR A 282 5.92 -1.62 21.99
CA TYR A 282 5.06 -0.44 22.05
C TYR A 282 3.67 -0.76 21.49
N LYS A 283 2.62 -0.41 22.25
CA LYS A 283 1.23 -0.62 21.87
C LYS A 283 0.73 0.51 20.97
N TYR A 284 -0.35 0.27 20.24
CA TYR A 284 -1.06 1.27 19.45
C TYR A 284 -1.18 2.62 20.18
N GLY A 285 -0.83 3.70 19.46
CA GLY A 285 -0.83 5.07 19.96
C GLY A 285 0.34 5.45 20.88
N GLN A 286 1.12 4.49 21.41
CA GLN A 286 2.33 4.80 22.15
C GLN A 286 3.42 5.33 21.24
N LEU A 287 4.25 6.22 21.78
CA LEU A 287 5.38 6.78 21.05
C LEU A 287 6.64 5.94 21.20
N TYR A 288 7.28 5.65 20.07
CA TYR A 288 8.67 5.20 20.02
C TYR A 288 9.50 6.21 19.23
N LYS A 289 10.79 6.33 19.55
CA LYS A 289 11.68 7.32 18.93
C LYS A 289 12.77 6.62 18.13
N ARG A 290 13.21 7.25 17.04
CA ARG A 290 14.32 6.76 16.21
C ARG A 290 15.38 7.86 16.03
N PRO A 291 16.05 8.29 17.11
CA PRO A 291 17.01 9.40 17.05
C PRO A 291 18.22 9.09 16.15
N LYS A 292 18.59 7.81 16.02
CA LYS A 292 19.64 7.37 15.09
C LYS A 292 19.19 7.50 13.64
N LEU A 293 17.98 7.06 13.30
CA LEU A 293 17.42 7.32 11.98
C LEU A 293 17.28 8.82 11.70
N ALA A 294 16.90 9.64 12.68
CA ALA A 294 16.86 11.09 12.52
C ALA A 294 18.24 11.70 12.20
N HIS A 295 19.33 11.11 12.70
CA HIS A 295 20.68 11.52 12.33
C HIS A 295 21.02 11.08 10.89
N THR A 296 20.71 9.84 10.52
CA THR A 296 20.84 9.33 9.15
C THR A 296 20.09 10.20 8.14
N LEU A 297 18.83 10.53 8.42
CA LEU A 297 18.00 11.38 7.57
C LEU A 297 18.53 12.81 7.48
N ARG A 298 19.14 13.37 8.54
CA ARG A 298 19.84 14.67 8.47
C ARG A 298 21.02 14.65 7.50
N ILE A 299 21.77 13.55 7.47
CA ILE A 299 22.87 13.38 6.51
C ILE A 299 22.29 13.28 5.09
N ILE A 300 21.21 12.49 4.89
CA ILE A 300 20.50 12.41 3.60
C ILE A 300 19.96 13.76 3.14
N ALA A 301 19.40 14.57 4.05
CA ALA A 301 18.91 15.92 3.75
C ALA A 301 20.03 16.87 3.30
N LYS A 302 21.25 16.66 3.81
CA LYS A 302 22.43 17.48 3.47
C LYS A 302 23.15 17.00 2.20
N GLU A 303 23.33 15.70 2.05
CA GLU A 303 24.16 15.09 0.99
C GLU A 303 23.33 14.62 -0.21
N GLY A 304 22.00 14.66 -0.12
CA GLY A 304 21.12 14.19 -1.19
C GLY A 304 21.14 12.67 -1.35
N GLY A 305 20.84 12.21 -2.56
CA GLY A 305 20.83 10.79 -2.91
C GLY A 305 22.20 10.09 -2.88
N ASP A 306 23.28 10.86 -2.78
CA ASP A 306 24.63 10.30 -2.69
C ASP A 306 24.96 9.83 -1.28
N ALA A 307 24.21 10.24 -0.25
CA ALA A 307 24.48 9.89 1.16
C ALA A 307 24.73 8.39 1.39
N LEU A 308 23.89 7.53 0.78
CA LEU A 308 24.03 6.06 0.81
C LEU A 308 24.85 5.51 -0.37
N ASN A 309 25.03 6.28 -1.45
CA ASN A 309 25.58 5.83 -2.74
C ASN A 309 26.87 6.59 -3.14
N GLY A 310 27.77 6.84 -2.19
CA GLY A 310 29.05 7.53 -2.39
C GLY A 310 29.41 8.56 -1.31
N GLY A 311 28.46 8.86 -0.43
CA GLY A 311 28.56 9.84 0.65
C GLY A 311 28.96 9.24 2.00
N SER A 312 28.64 9.97 3.07
CA SER A 312 29.17 9.71 4.41
C SER A 312 28.64 8.42 5.05
N LEU A 313 27.50 7.91 4.61
CA LEU A 313 26.88 6.72 5.20
C LEU A 313 27.27 5.41 4.47
N THR A 314 27.74 5.49 3.23
CA THR A 314 27.95 4.32 2.35
C THR A 314 28.83 3.25 2.96
N LYS A 315 29.99 3.62 3.51
CA LYS A 315 30.95 2.66 4.08
C LYS A 315 30.38 1.97 5.33
N ALA A 316 29.68 2.72 6.17
CA ALA A 316 29.12 2.20 7.41
C ALA A 316 27.94 1.25 7.13
N LEU A 317 27.06 1.62 6.19
CA LEU A 317 25.94 0.77 5.77
C LEU A 317 26.42 -0.55 5.15
N ALA A 318 27.37 -0.50 4.21
CA ALA A 318 27.94 -1.71 3.62
C ALA A 318 28.57 -2.62 4.68
N LYS A 319 29.32 -2.04 5.63
CA LYS A 319 29.91 -2.79 6.72
C LYS A 319 28.85 -3.47 7.60
N ASP A 320 27.78 -2.77 7.96
CA ASP A 320 26.72 -3.35 8.80
C ASP A 320 26.00 -4.53 8.11
N ILE A 321 25.79 -4.44 6.80
CA ILE A 321 25.22 -5.54 6.01
C ILE A 321 26.17 -6.74 6.01
N GLN A 322 27.47 -6.50 5.81
CA GLN A 322 28.51 -7.54 5.80
C GLN A 322 28.70 -8.19 7.17
N ASP A 323 28.63 -7.41 8.26
CA ASP A 323 28.68 -7.92 9.64
C ASP A 323 27.50 -8.87 9.94
N LYS A 324 26.40 -8.77 9.18
CA LYS A 324 25.25 -9.68 9.23
C LYS A 324 25.33 -10.82 8.20
N GLY A 325 26.49 -11.03 7.59
CA GLY A 325 26.73 -12.09 6.60
C GLY A 325 26.32 -11.74 5.17
N GLY A 326 26.06 -10.46 4.88
CA GLY A 326 25.68 -9.99 3.57
C GLY A 326 26.85 -9.74 2.62
N ILE A 327 26.51 -9.62 1.35
CA ILE A 327 27.47 -9.51 0.24
C ILE A 327 27.40 -8.17 -0.50
N VAL A 328 26.57 -7.24 -0.04
CA VAL A 328 26.53 -5.85 -0.55
C VAL A 328 27.86 -5.18 -0.24
N THR A 329 28.49 -4.59 -1.25
CA THR A 329 29.74 -3.84 -1.12
C THR A 329 29.52 -2.32 -1.26
N VAL A 330 30.53 -1.53 -0.89
CA VAL A 330 30.56 -0.09 -1.19
C VAL A 330 30.43 0.17 -2.69
N LYS A 331 31.06 -0.67 -3.52
CA LYS A 331 31.02 -0.54 -4.98
C LYS A 331 29.61 -0.78 -5.52
N ASP A 332 28.88 -1.74 -4.94
CA ASP A 332 27.48 -2.01 -5.28
C ASP A 332 26.59 -0.79 -5.00
N LEU A 333 26.71 -0.21 -3.80
CA LEU A 333 25.96 1.00 -3.43
C LEU A 333 26.28 2.17 -4.36
N VAL A 334 27.55 2.43 -4.65
CA VAL A 334 27.98 3.55 -5.51
C VAL A 334 27.50 3.37 -6.96
N ASN A 335 27.51 2.15 -7.48
CA ASN A 335 27.20 1.89 -8.88
C ASN A 335 25.71 1.72 -9.17
N TYR A 336 24.86 1.57 -8.15
CA TYR A 336 23.43 1.43 -8.33
C TYR A 336 22.82 2.63 -9.08
N LYS A 337 21.97 2.34 -10.07
CA LYS A 337 21.24 3.33 -10.84
C LYS A 337 19.78 2.90 -11.00
N PRO A 338 18.82 3.80 -10.73
CA PRO A 338 17.44 3.59 -11.11
C PRO A 338 17.27 3.81 -12.62
N GLU A 339 16.17 3.29 -13.17
CA GLU A 339 15.86 3.35 -14.60
C GLU A 339 14.55 4.06 -14.88
N ILE A 340 14.53 4.81 -15.99
CA ILE A 340 13.31 5.40 -16.55
C ILE A 340 12.97 4.62 -17.80
N MET A 341 11.74 4.14 -17.86
CA MET A 341 11.26 3.22 -18.87
C MET A 341 9.95 3.75 -19.47
N LYS A 342 9.62 3.26 -20.66
CA LYS A 342 8.27 3.41 -21.20
C LYS A 342 7.33 2.47 -20.44
N PRO A 343 6.13 2.94 -20.04
CA PRO A 343 5.13 2.07 -19.43
C PRO A 343 4.64 1.03 -20.44
N VAL A 344 4.11 -0.08 -19.95
CA VAL A 344 3.21 -0.89 -20.77
C VAL A 344 1.90 -0.14 -20.98
N HIS A 345 1.28 -0.35 -22.13
CA HIS A 345 0.09 0.39 -22.54
C HIS A 345 -0.94 -0.54 -23.19
N THR A 346 -2.21 -0.30 -22.87
CA THR A 346 -3.37 -0.80 -23.62
C THR A 346 -4.48 0.23 -23.61
N GLN A 347 -5.47 0.06 -24.49
CA GLN A 347 -6.71 0.84 -24.47
C GLN A 347 -7.87 -0.06 -24.08
N ILE A 348 -8.71 0.36 -23.12
CA ILE A 348 -9.93 -0.35 -22.68
C ILE A 348 -11.05 0.67 -22.60
N LEU A 349 -12.19 0.43 -23.28
CA LEU A 349 -13.37 1.32 -23.24
C LEU A 349 -13.00 2.80 -23.50
N ASP A 350 -12.23 3.06 -24.56
CA ASP A 350 -11.69 4.38 -24.96
C ASP A 350 -10.80 5.08 -23.92
N LYS A 351 -10.29 4.34 -22.92
CA LYS A 351 -9.33 4.85 -21.93
C LYS A 351 -7.97 4.20 -22.11
N ASP A 352 -6.92 4.98 -21.96
CA ASP A 352 -5.56 4.46 -21.97
C ASP A 352 -5.17 4.00 -20.58
N ILE A 353 -4.74 2.75 -20.46
CA ILE A 353 -4.20 2.18 -19.22
C ILE A 353 -2.70 2.04 -19.39
N PHE A 354 -1.96 2.68 -18.48
CA PHE A 354 -0.50 2.62 -18.40
C PHE A 354 -0.08 1.96 -17.09
N SER A 355 0.89 1.05 -17.15
CA SER A 355 1.42 0.39 -15.96
C SER A 355 2.92 0.11 -16.08
N ILE A 356 3.55 -0.25 -14.97
CA ILE A 356 4.98 -0.53 -14.92
C ILE A 356 5.35 -1.75 -15.81
N PRO A 357 6.42 -1.69 -16.64
CA PRO A 357 6.92 -2.86 -17.34
C PRO A 357 7.71 -3.77 -16.38
N VAL A 358 8.32 -4.84 -16.93
CA VAL A 358 9.24 -5.70 -16.16
C VAL A 358 10.37 -4.86 -15.53
N PRO A 359 10.82 -5.19 -14.31
CA PRO A 359 10.48 -6.36 -13.50
C PRO A 359 9.16 -6.23 -12.71
N GLY A 360 8.41 -5.14 -12.87
CA GLY A 360 7.05 -5.04 -12.33
C GLY A 360 6.03 -5.84 -13.13
N SER A 361 4.80 -5.92 -12.63
CA SER A 361 3.76 -6.83 -13.16
C SER A 361 2.69 -6.15 -14.03
N GLY A 362 2.94 -4.95 -14.54
CA GLY A 362 1.96 -4.23 -15.37
C GLY A 362 1.60 -4.96 -16.66
N ALA A 363 2.49 -5.75 -17.26
CA ALA A 363 2.18 -6.59 -18.42
C ALA A 363 1.15 -7.69 -18.09
N VAL A 364 1.25 -8.27 -16.89
CA VAL A 364 0.31 -9.28 -16.37
C VAL A 364 -1.05 -8.63 -16.09
N LEU A 365 -1.05 -7.47 -15.43
CA LEU A 365 -2.25 -6.66 -15.22
C LEU A 365 -2.94 -6.34 -16.56
N THR A 366 -2.19 -5.82 -17.52
CA THR A 366 -2.68 -5.46 -18.86
C THR A 366 -3.28 -6.65 -19.58
N TYR A 367 -2.65 -7.82 -19.47
CA TYR A 367 -3.15 -9.04 -20.09
C TYR A 367 -4.48 -9.49 -19.47
N ILE A 368 -4.63 -9.41 -18.13
CA ILE A 368 -5.92 -9.67 -17.45
C ILE A 368 -7.00 -8.72 -17.99
N MET A 369 -6.70 -7.41 -18.05
CA MET A 369 -7.64 -6.40 -18.57
C MET A 369 -8.05 -6.70 -20.00
N ASN A 370 -7.09 -7.05 -20.86
CA ASN A 370 -7.33 -7.35 -22.26
C ASN A 370 -8.13 -8.64 -22.45
N ILE A 371 -7.91 -9.68 -21.64
CA ILE A 371 -8.70 -10.93 -21.69
C ILE A 371 -10.15 -10.62 -21.35
N LEU A 372 -10.37 -9.85 -20.28
CA LEU A 372 -11.71 -9.58 -19.76
C LEU A 372 -12.49 -8.54 -20.58
N GLU A 373 -11.80 -7.78 -21.43
CA GLU A 373 -12.44 -6.90 -22.38
C GLU A 373 -13.41 -7.68 -23.29
N ASN A 374 -14.65 -7.24 -23.34
CA ASN A 374 -15.77 -7.87 -24.07
C ASN A 374 -16.14 -9.28 -23.60
N SER A 375 -15.62 -9.74 -22.45
CA SER A 375 -16.01 -11.04 -21.86
C SER A 375 -16.81 -10.90 -20.58
N LEU A 376 -17.10 -9.70 -20.08
CA LEU A 376 -17.88 -9.52 -18.87
C LEU A 376 -19.33 -9.19 -19.22
N ASP A 377 -20.28 -9.78 -18.48
CA ASP A 377 -21.65 -9.27 -18.45
C ASP A 377 -21.69 -8.01 -17.59
N THR A 378 -21.67 -6.85 -18.25
CA THR A 378 -21.62 -5.53 -17.60
C THR A 378 -22.92 -5.16 -16.87
N ASN A 379 -24.01 -5.91 -17.06
CA ASN A 379 -25.26 -5.67 -16.35
C ASN A 379 -25.32 -6.34 -14.98
N ASN A 380 -24.41 -7.29 -14.70
CA ASN A 380 -24.37 -8.01 -13.44
C ASN A 380 -22.94 -8.14 -12.89
N HIS A 381 -22.55 -7.19 -12.04
CA HIS A 381 -21.22 -7.16 -11.42
C HIS A 381 -20.95 -8.29 -10.41
N VAL A 382 -22.00 -8.96 -9.89
CA VAL A 382 -21.85 -10.15 -9.03
C VAL A 382 -22.54 -11.35 -9.65
N SER A 383 -21.86 -11.99 -10.61
CA SER A 383 -22.35 -13.18 -11.29
C SER A 383 -21.29 -14.28 -11.33
N THR A 384 -21.73 -15.53 -11.21
CA THR A 384 -20.88 -16.72 -11.40
C THR A 384 -20.07 -16.63 -12.69
N LEU A 385 -20.70 -16.20 -13.79
CA LEU A 385 -20.06 -16.07 -15.09
C LEU A 385 -18.86 -15.10 -15.05
N ASN A 386 -19.04 -13.91 -14.47
CA ASN A 386 -17.99 -12.90 -14.40
C ASN A 386 -16.83 -13.35 -13.51
N TYR A 387 -17.13 -13.98 -12.35
CA TYR A 387 -16.08 -14.47 -11.45
C TYR A 387 -15.38 -15.72 -11.97
N GLN A 388 -16.06 -16.57 -12.73
CA GLN A 388 -15.44 -17.67 -13.48
C GLN A 388 -14.43 -17.13 -14.49
N ARG A 389 -14.85 -16.19 -15.33
CA ARG A 389 -13.99 -15.59 -16.36
C ARG A 389 -12.82 -14.81 -15.74
N LEU A 390 -13.05 -14.11 -14.63
CA LEU A 390 -12.00 -13.45 -13.87
C LEU A 390 -10.99 -14.48 -13.31
N ALA A 391 -11.45 -15.54 -12.67
CA ALA A 391 -10.57 -16.59 -12.14
C ALA A 391 -9.70 -17.22 -13.25
N GLU A 392 -10.29 -17.58 -14.38
CA GLU A 392 -9.54 -18.14 -15.52
C GLU A 392 -8.57 -17.13 -16.15
N ALA A 393 -8.98 -15.86 -16.29
CA ALA A 393 -8.08 -14.80 -16.77
C ALA A 393 -6.86 -14.62 -15.86
N LEU A 394 -7.07 -14.66 -14.53
CA LEU A 394 -5.96 -14.64 -13.57
C LEU A 394 -5.04 -15.86 -13.78
N LYS A 395 -5.58 -17.08 -13.92
CA LYS A 395 -4.77 -18.29 -14.15
C LYS A 395 -3.90 -18.18 -15.41
N PHE A 396 -4.49 -17.78 -16.54
CA PHE A 396 -3.74 -17.58 -17.78
C PHE A 396 -2.67 -16.49 -17.64
N ALA A 397 -2.96 -15.40 -16.94
CA ALA A 397 -2.02 -14.30 -16.77
C ALA A 397 -0.84 -14.65 -15.85
N TYR A 398 -1.11 -15.26 -14.70
CA TYR A 398 -0.06 -15.73 -13.79
C TYR A 398 0.75 -16.88 -14.38
N GLY A 399 0.16 -17.68 -15.27
CA GLY A 399 0.91 -18.68 -16.05
C GLY A 399 1.99 -18.06 -16.93
N GLN A 400 1.79 -16.84 -17.42
CA GLN A 400 2.83 -16.13 -18.17
C GLN A 400 3.81 -15.39 -17.26
N ARG A 401 3.41 -15.01 -16.04
CA ARG A 401 4.25 -14.28 -15.08
C ARG A 401 5.55 -15.01 -14.77
N SER A 402 5.53 -16.34 -14.65
CA SER A 402 6.73 -17.15 -14.37
C SER A 402 7.81 -17.04 -15.46
N ARG A 403 7.46 -16.57 -16.66
CA ARG A 403 8.39 -16.39 -17.79
C ARG A 403 8.94 -14.97 -17.91
N LEU A 404 8.45 -14.05 -17.07
CA LEU A 404 8.93 -12.68 -16.99
C LEU A 404 10.14 -12.58 -16.05
N GLY A 405 10.98 -11.57 -16.30
CA GLY A 405 12.11 -11.22 -15.45
C GLY A 405 12.75 -9.93 -15.93
N ASP A 406 13.89 -9.58 -15.35
CA ASP A 406 14.66 -8.38 -15.71
C ASP A 406 15.05 -8.38 -17.20
N SER A 407 14.68 -7.32 -17.93
CA SER A 407 14.97 -7.15 -19.35
C SER A 407 16.44 -7.07 -19.72
N GLY A 408 17.32 -6.73 -18.77
CA GLY A 408 18.77 -6.80 -18.99
C GLY A 408 19.32 -8.22 -19.02
N PHE A 409 18.52 -9.23 -18.62
CA PHE A 409 18.99 -10.59 -18.36
C PHE A 409 18.15 -11.70 -18.99
N VAL A 410 16.89 -11.44 -19.33
CA VAL A 410 15.98 -12.44 -19.91
C VAL A 410 15.82 -12.20 -21.41
N GLU A 411 16.39 -13.11 -22.20
CA GLU A 411 16.22 -13.11 -23.66
C GLU A 411 14.75 -13.32 -24.04
N GLY A 412 14.24 -12.56 -25.02
CA GLY A 412 12.86 -12.69 -25.50
C GLY A 412 11.79 -12.05 -24.61
N VAL A 413 12.17 -11.37 -23.51
CA VAL A 413 11.18 -10.84 -22.56
C VAL A 413 10.37 -9.67 -23.12
N HIS A 414 10.96 -8.86 -24.00
CA HIS A 414 10.25 -7.76 -24.65
C HIS A 414 9.17 -8.28 -25.59
N GLU A 415 9.48 -9.30 -26.38
CA GLU A 415 8.54 -9.99 -27.26
C GLU A 415 7.41 -10.66 -26.47
N LEU A 416 7.74 -11.24 -25.30
CA LEU A 416 6.72 -11.75 -24.39
C LEU A 416 5.83 -10.64 -23.84
N VAL A 417 6.40 -9.51 -23.38
CA VAL A 417 5.62 -8.35 -22.92
C VAL A 417 4.71 -7.84 -24.03
N ASP A 418 5.22 -7.63 -25.24
CA ASP A 418 4.45 -7.18 -26.41
C ASP A 418 3.30 -8.15 -26.73
N LYS A 419 3.57 -9.45 -26.64
CA LYS A 419 2.55 -10.49 -26.80
C LYS A 419 1.46 -10.39 -25.73
N LEU A 420 1.82 -10.25 -24.45
CA LEU A 420 0.87 -10.16 -23.32
C LEU A 420 -0.01 -8.91 -23.38
N ILE A 421 0.53 -7.78 -23.85
CA ILE A 421 -0.25 -6.54 -23.96
C ILE A 421 -1.08 -6.45 -25.24
N SER A 422 -0.92 -7.41 -26.17
CA SER A 422 -1.68 -7.43 -27.42
C SER A 422 -3.13 -7.88 -27.25
N LYS A 423 -4.06 -7.21 -27.94
CA LYS A 423 -5.48 -7.60 -28.00
C LYS A 423 -5.68 -8.97 -28.65
N LYS A 424 -4.88 -9.28 -29.68
CA LYS A 424 -4.94 -10.54 -30.40
C LYS A 424 -4.66 -11.73 -29.48
N TYR A 425 -3.59 -11.67 -28.68
CA TYR A 425 -3.26 -12.78 -27.79
C TYR A 425 -4.30 -12.96 -26.68
N ALA A 426 -4.86 -11.86 -26.16
CA ALA A 426 -5.96 -11.91 -25.22
C ALA A 426 -7.22 -12.56 -25.82
N GLU A 427 -7.52 -12.29 -27.09
CA GLU A 427 -8.62 -12.93 -27.82
C GLU A 427 -8.40 -14.44 -28.00
N GLU A 428 -7.20 -14.85 -28.42
CA GLU A 428 -6.81 -16.26 -28.51
C GLU A 428 -6.98 -17.00 -27.16
N THR A 429 -6.72 -16.29 -26.05
CA THR A 429 -6.91 -16.84 -24.71
C THR A 429 -8.37 -16.89 -24.28
N ARG A 430 -9.18 -15.89 -24.62
CA ARG A 430 -10.64 -15.96 -24.40
C ARG A 430 -11.27 -17.21 -25.01
N PHE A 431 -10.84 -17.61 -26.21
CA PHE A 431 -11.34 -18.84 -26.84
C PHE A 431 -10.98 -20.13 -26.10
N LYS A 432 -10.02 -20.09 -25.17
CA LYS A 432 -9.67 -21.24 -24.33
C LYS A 432 -10.53 -21.28 -23.06
N ILE A 433 -10.96 -20.13 -22.55
CA ILE A 433 -11.73 -20.04 -21.31
C ILE A 433 -13.09 -20.72 -21.47
N SER A 434 -13.39 -21.65 -20.55
CA SER A 434 -14.71 -22.27 -20.44
C SER A 434 -15.52 -21.61 -19.33
N ASP A 435 -16.79 -21.32 -19.60
CA ASP A 435 -17.71 -20.74 -18.61
C ASP A 435 -18.21 -21.76 -17.58
N ASN A 436 -18.07 -23.05 -17.85
CA ASN A 436 -18.62 -24.14 -17.02
C ASN A 436 -17.56 -25.14 -16.55
N LYS A 437 -16.27 -24.86 -16.77
CA LYS A 437 -15.17 -25.75 -16.35
C LYS A 437 -13.89 -24.97 -16.08
N THR A 438 -13.14 -25.40 -15.06
CA THR A 438 -11.73 -25.03 -14.86
C THR A 438 -10.82 -26.26 -14.99
N PHE A 439 -9.52 -26.04 -15.21
CA PHE A 439 -8.51 -27.11 -15.34
C PHE A 439 -7.53 -27.05 -14.18
N ASP A 440 -7.09 -28.22 -13.69
CA ASP A 440 -6.11 -28.30 -12.59
C ASP A 440 -4.66 -28.43 -13.06
N ASP A 441 -4.45 -28.55 -14.37
CA ASP A 441 -3.14 -28.68 -15.00
C ASP A 441 -2.53 -27.29 -15.31
N PRO A 442 -1.41 -26.88 -14.66
CA PRO A 442 -0.74 -25.62 -14.97
C PRO A 442 -0.26 -25.49 -16.43
N ASP A 443 0.05 -26.61 -17.10
CA ASP A 443 0.54 -26.59 -18.48
C ASP A 443 -0.52 -26.04 -19.44
N TYR A 444 -1.80 -26.31 -19.17
CA TYR A 444 -2.93 -25.72 -19.90
C TYR A 444 -2.91 -24.18 -19.87
N TYR A 445 -2.47 -23.60 -18.76
CA TYR A 445 -2.33 -22.14 -18.57
C TYR A 445 -0.97 -21.60 -19.03
N GLY A 446 -0.10 -22.47 -19.56
CA GLY A 446 1.18 -22.12 -20.16
C GLY A 446 2.32 -21.93 -19.16
N SER A 447 2.27 -22.58 -17.99
CA SER A 447 3.38 -22.62 -17.03
C SER A 447 3.61 -24.01 -16.47
N TYR A 448 4.88 -24.38 -16.30
CA TYR A 448 5.33 -25.53 -15.52
C TYR A 448 6.24 -25.12 -14.36
N THR A 449 6.45 -23.82 -14.13
CA THR A 449 7.37 -23.29 -13.11
C THR A 449 6.65 -22.38 -12.13
N GLU A 450 7.19 -22.30 -10.92
CA GLU A 450 6.62 -21.43 -9.89
C GLU A 450 6.97 -19.95 -10.04
N SER A 451 6.12 -19.12 -9.45
CA SER A 451 6.36 -17.70 -9.20
C SER A 451 6.65 -17.51 -7.71
N LYS A 452 7.66 -16.71 -7.37
CA LYS A 452 7.90 -16.31 -5.98
C LYS A 452 6.81 -15.36 -5.49
N GLU A 453 6.42 -15.54 -4.23
CA GLU A 453 5.55 -14.63 -3.50
C GLU A 453 6.41 -13.55 -2.85
N ASP A 454 6.16 -12.29 -3.22
CA ASP A 454 6.65 -11.13 -2.49
C ASP A 454 5.66 -10.76 -1.37
N HIS A 455 6.14 -10.04 -0.36
CA HIS A 455 5.33 -9.58 0.78
C HIS A 455 5.60 -8.09 1.08
N GLY A 456 5.06 -7.59 2.20
CA GLY A 456 5.39 -6.30 2.83
C GLY A 456 5.63 -5.14 1.87
N THR A 457 4.54 -4.50 1.48
CA THR A 457 4.54 -3.39 0.51
C THR A 457 3.76 -2.21 1.09
N ALA A 458 3.95 -1.02 0.52
CA ALA A 458 3.10 0.14 0.68
C ALA A 458 2.92 0.84 -0.69
N ASN A 459 1.79 1.50 -0.93
CA ASN A 459 1.47 2.25 -2.13
C ASN A 459 0.94 3.66 -1.83
N ILE A 460 1.54 4.63 -2.50
CA ILE A 460 1.19 6.05 -2.44
C ILE A 460 0.69 6.51 -3.81
N CYS A 461 -0.44 7.22 -3.82
CA CYS A 461 -0.97 7.89 -5.00
C CYS A 461 -1.02 9.39 -4.75
N VAL A 462 -0.56 10.19 -5.72
CA VAL A 462 -0.66 11.64 -5.68
C VAL A 462 -1.27 12.15 -6.98
N TRP A 463 -2.22 13.06 -6.87
CA TRP A 463 -2.81 13.80 -7.98
C TRP A 463 -2.58 15.29 -7.74
N GLY A 464 -1.95 15.99 -8.69
CA GLY A 464 -1.59 17.40 -8.55
C GLY A 464 -2.58 18.37 -9.20
N PRO A 465 -2.55 19.65 -8.83
CA PRO A 465 -3.38 20.71 -9.41
C PRO A 465 -3.21 20.85 -10.92
N ASP A 466 -1.99 20.60 -11.43
CA ASP A 466 -1.65 20.74 -12.84
C ASP A 466 -2.16 19.58 -13.72
N GLY A 467 -2.88 18.62 -13.14
CA GLY A 467 -3.33 17.40 -13.81
C GLY A 467 -2.29 16.28 -13.88
N ASP A 468 -1.11 16.48 -13.29
CA ASP A 468 -0.09 15.46 -13.10
C ASP A 468 -0.55 14.40 -12.08
N GLY A 469 -0.07 13.16 -12.24
CA GLY A 469 -0.39 12.08 -11.31
C GLY A 469 0.70 11.04 -11.21
N ILE A 470 0.94 10.51 -10.02
CA ILE A 470 1.94 9.47 -9.77
C ILE A 470 1.40 8.40 -8.83
N SER A 471 1.61 7.13 -9.20
CA SER A 471 1.44 5.96 -8.34
C SER A 471 2.82 5.40 -8.03
N LEU A 472 3.15 5.23 -6.75
CA LEU A 472 4.43 4.72 -6.26
C LEU A 472 4.18 3.56 -5.30
N THR A 473 4.76 2.40 -5.61
CA THR A 473 4.70 1.20 -4.76
C THR A 473 6.11 0.90 -4.22
N SER A 474 6.25 0.85 -2.89
CA SER A 474 7.52 0.70 -2.16
C SER A 474 7.51 -0.55 -1.28
N SER A 475 8.67 -1.18 -1.06
CA SER A 475 8.75 -2.42 -0.29
C SER A 475 10.15 -2.68 0.27
N ILE A 476 10.20 -3.35 1.43
CA ILE A 476 11.39 -4.05 1.96
C ILE A 476 11.26 -5.58 1.84
N ASN A 477 10.36 -6.04 0.98
CA ASN A 477 9.86 -7.40 0.84
C ASN A 477 9.16 -7.92 2.11
N PHE A 478 9.71 -8.87 2.86
CA PHE A 478 9.02 -9.46 4.00
C PHE A 478 8.69 -8.43 5.10
N ILE A 479 7.82 -8.81 6.02
CA ILE A 479 7.55 -8.00 7.20
C ILE A 479 8.85 -7.86 8.01
N PHE A 480 9.34 -6.61 8.13
CA PHE A 480 10.68 -6.24 8.62
C PHE A 480 11.87 -6.72 7.77
N GLY A 481 11.62 -7.05 6.50
CA GLY A 481 12.62 -7.41 5.49
C GLY A 481 13.56 -8.51 5.97
N ALA A 482 14.86 -8.23 5.97
CA ALA A 482 15.91 -9.15 6.40
C ALA A 482 15.94 -9.41 7.93
N ALA A 483 14.96 -8.91 8.68
CA ALA A 483 14.84 -9.08 10.13
C ALA A 483 16.01 -8.49 10.93
N PHE A 484 16.61 -7.40 10.45
CA PHE A 484 17.57 -6.60 11.23
C PHE A 484 17.56 -5.12 10.84
N ALA A 485 17.99 -4.27 11.76
CA ALA A 485 18.32 -2.87 11.47
C ALA A 485 19.83 -2.64 11.47
N SER A 486 20.31 -1.81 10.53
CA SER A 486 21.72 -1.39 10.46
C SER A 486 22.12 -0.69 11.76
N LYS A 487 23.23 -1.18 12.36
CA LYS A 487 23.73 -0.68 13.64
C LYS A 487 24.12 0.79 13.59
N SER A 488 24.69 1.25 12.47
CA SER A 488 25.16 2.62 12.28
C SER A 488 24.06 3.59 11.83
N THR A 489 23.09 3.13 11.03
CA THR A 489 22.11 4.02 10.38
C THR A 489 20.68 3.89 10.89
N ASP A 490 20.36 2.84 11.66
CA ASP A 490 19.00 2.48 12.08
C ASP A 490 18.06 2.08 10.93
N ILE A 491 18.56 1.94 9.70
CA ILE A 491 17.77 1.51 8.54
C ILE A 491 17.38 0.04 8.71
N ILE A 492 16.12 -0.31 8.46
CA ILE A 492 15.67 -1.71 8.37
C ILE A 492 15.90 -2.17 6.93
N LEU A 493 16.59 -3.29 6.74
CA LEU A 493 17.05 -3.73 5.43
C LEU A 493 16.05 -4.67 4.76
N ASN A 494 15.92 -4.56 3.44
CA ASN A 494 15.13 -5.49 2.63
C ASN A 494 15.69 -6.92 2.65
N ASN A 495 14.83 -7.90 2.34
CA ASN A 495 15.25 -9.25 1.95
C ASN A 495 14.90 -9.55 0.48
N SER A 496 15.02 -8.57 -0.41
CA SER A 496 14.53 -8.68 -1.79
C SER A 496 15.29 -9.70 -2.65
N MET A 497 16.40 -10.27 -2.17
CA MET A 497 16.99 -11.44 -2.82
C MET A 497 16.08 -12.69 -2.77
N ASP A 498 15.11 -12.73 -1.85
CA ASP A 498 14.11 -13.81 -1.75
C ASP A 498 13.18 -13.90 -2.96
N ASP A 499 12.93 -12.77 -3.60
CA ASP A 499 12.04 -12.68 -4.75
C ASP A 499 12.64 -13.33 -6.01
N PHE A 500 13.92 -13.69 -5.99
CA PHE A 500 14.52 -14.54 -7.02
C PHE A 500 14.18 -16.02 -6.82
N SER A 501 14.11 -16.73 -7.93
CA SER A 501 14.14 -18.19 -7.91
C SER A 501 15.59 -18.69 -7.83
N SER A 502 15.81 -19.92 -7.40
CA SER A 502 17.15 -20.53 -7.28
C SER A 502 17.14 -21.95 -7.83
N PRO A 503 18.13 -22.37 -8.64
CA PRO A 503 18.11 -23.69 -9.26
C PRO A 503 18.08 -24.83 -8.26
N GLY A 504 17.24 -25.84 -8.54
CA GLY A 504 17.11 -27.03 -7.71
C GLY A 504 16.33 -26.83 -6.40
N ILE A 505 15.76 -25.65 -6.17
CA ILE A 505 14.81 -25.41 -5.08
C ILE A 505 13.41 -25.44 -5.69
N THR A 506 12.71 -26.56 -5.51
CA THR A 506 11.30 -26.70 -5.87
C THR A 506 10.43 -26.18 -4.73
N ASN A 507 9.24 -25.74 -5.05
CA ASN A 507 8.29 -25.34 -4.01
C ASN A 507 7.63 -26.53 -3.33
N VAL A 508 6.80 -26.23 -2.35
CA VAL A 508 6.07 -27.23 -1.55
C VAL A 508 5.13 -28.11 -2.38
N TYR A 509 4.81 -27.69 -3.61
CA TYR A 509 3.96 -28.42 -4.55
C TYR A 509 4.75 -29.17 -5.64
N GLY A 510 6.10 -29.15 -5.57
CA GLY A 510 6.96 -29.88 -6.50
C GLY A 510 7.28 -29.16 -7.82
N TYR A 511 6.86 -27.90 -7.99
CA TYR A 511 7.15 -27.16 -9.23
C TYR A 511 8.58 -26.62 -9.25
N PRO A 512 9.27 -26.71 -10.40
CA PRO A 512 10.61 -26.17 -10.56
C PRO A 512 10.63 -24.64 -10.48
N PRO A 513 11.78 -24.08 -10.07
CA PRO A 513 11.97 -22.64 -10.00
C PRO A 513 12.03 -22.02 -11.40
N SER A 514 11.49 -20.82 -11.57
CA SER A 514 11.50 -20.11 -12.86
C SER A 514 12.92 -19.71 -13.31
N PRO A 515 13.43 -20.19 -14.46
CA PRO A 515 14.76 -19.77 -14.93
C PRO A 515 14.85 -18.28 -15.29
N ALA A 516 13.75 -17.69 -15.76
CA ALA A 516 13.67 -16.27 -16.10
C ALA A 516 13.97 -15.37 -14.88
N ASN A 517 13.75 -15.89 -13.66
CA ASN A 517 13.97 -15.16 -12.43
C ASN A 517 15.11 -15.74 -11.57
N PHE A 518 16.07 -16.48 -12.14
CA PHE A 518 17.26 -16.90 -11.40
C PHE A 518 18.16 -15.72 -11.02
N ILE A 519 18.83 -15.83 -9.88
CA ILE A 519 19.79 -14.84 -9.35
C ILE A 519 20.95 -14.66 -10.33
N ARG A 520 21.26 -13.41 -10.69
CA ARG A 520 22.47 -13.01 -11.41
C ARG A 520 22.99 -11.68 -10.83
N PRO A 521 24.32 -11.47 -10.74
CA PRO A 521 24.89 -10.18 -10.37
C PRO A 521 24.27 -9.00 -11.14
N GLY A 522 23.80 -7.98 -10.42
CA GLY A 522 23.22 -6.77 -11.01
C GLY A 522 21.78 -6.91 -11.51
N LYS A 523 21.21 -8.12 -11.55
CA LYS A 523 19.82 -8.37 -11.94
C LYS A 523 18.87 -7.85 -10.87
N ARG A 524 17.67 -7.43 -11.26
CA ARG A 524 16.56 -7.08 -10.35
C ARG A 524 15.55 -8.22 -10.28
N PRO A 525 15.04 -8.57 -9.08
CA PRO A 525 14.06 -9.63 -8.94
C PRO A 525 12.71 -9.18 -9.48
N LEU A 526 11.96 -10.14 -10.03
CA LEU A 526 10.57 -9.93 -10.44
C LEU A 526 9.72 -9.42 -9.27
N SER A 527 8.73 -8.58 -9.55
CA SER A 527 7.86 -7.96 -8.54
C SER A 527 6.40 -7.96 -8.98
N SER A 528 5.50 -8.08 -8.00
CA SER A 528 4.04 -8.01 -8.19
C SER A 528 3.51 -6.57 -8.23
N MET A 529 4.35 -5.57 -7.90
CA MET A 529 3.97 -4.16 -7.95
C MET A 529 3.43 -3.78 -9.32
N SER A 530 2.30 -3.07 -9.31
CA SER A 530 1.57 -2.65 -10.52
C SER A 530 1.06 -1.20 -10.41
N PRO A 531 1.90 -0.21 -10.07
CA PRO A 531 1.50 1.20 -10.06
C PRO A 531 1.05 1.61 -11.47
N SER A 532 -0.15 2.15 -11.57
CA SER A 532 -0.84 2.36 -12.84
C SER A 532 -1.51 3.72 -12.92
N ILE A 533 -1.56 4.25 -14.14
CA ILE A 533 -2.22 5.49 -14.51
C ILE A 533 -3.24 5.19 -15.61
N ILE A 534 -4.44 5.75 -15.49
CA ILE A 534 -5.47 5.67 -16.52
C ILE A 534 -5.77 7.09 -17.00
N LEU A 535 -5.72 7.29 -18.31
CA LEU A 535 -6.15 8.53 -18.97
C LEU A 535 -7.48 8.28 -19.69
N ASP A 536 -8.32 9.31 -19.78
CA ASP A 536 -9.51 9.25 -20.62
C ASP A 536 -9.20 9.48 -22.11
N LYS A 537 -10.24 9.44 -22.94
CA LYS A 537 -10.17 9.65 -24.39
C LYS A 537 -9.56 11.00 -24.79
N ASP A 538 -9.66 12.01 -23.91
CA ASP A 538 -9.17 13.37 -24.14
C ASP A 538 -7.73 13.51 -23.61
N LYS A 539 -7.10 12.39 -23.21
CA LYS A 539 -5.77 12.31 -22.61
C LYS A 539 -5.67 13.11 -21.31
N GLU A 540 -6.77 13.23 -20.58
CA GLU A 540 -6.79 13.78 -19.23
C GLU A 540 -6.65 12.65 -18.21
N LEU A 541 -5.95 12.93 -17.10
CA LEU A 541 -5.80 11.97 -16.01
C LEU A 541 -7.18 11.55 -15.49
N PHE A 542 -7.49 10.26 -15.48
CA PHE A 542 -8.79 9.74 -15.05
C PHE A 542 -8.69 9.00 -13.71
N MET A 543 -7.64 8.20 -13.54
CA MET A 543 -7.42 7.44 -12.30
C MET A 543 -5.93 7.18 -12.08
N VAL A 544 -5.50 7.31 -10.83
CA VAL A 544 -4.17 6.92 -10.31
C VAL A 544 -4.40 5.77 -9.35
N VAL A 545 -3.76 4.61 -9.56
CA VAL A 545 -4.02 3.41 -8.75
C VAL A 545 -2.77 2.57 -8.53
N GLY A 546 -2.70 1.92 -7.37
CA GLY A 546 -1.71 0.90 -7.06
C GLY A 546 -2.15 0.12 -5.83
N GLY A 547 -1.29 -0.75 -5.31
CA GLY A 547 -1.64 -1.50 -4.11
C GLY A 547 -0.48 -2.19 -3.44
N ALA A 548 -0.74 -2.67 -2.23
CA ALA A 548 0.22 -3.33 -1.37
C ALA A 548 -0.33 -4.61 -0.76
N GLY A 549 0.44 -5.69 -0.87
CA GLY A 549 0.02 -7.00 -0.36
C GLY A 549 0.58 -8.16 -1.17
N GLY A 550 1.84 -8.03 -1.64
CA GLY A 550 2.55 -9.13 -2.27
C GLY A 550 1.98 -9.60 -3.61
N SER A 551 2.01 -10.91 -3.84
CA SER A 551 1.56 -11.54 -5.09
C SER A 551 0.14 -11.13 -5.48
N LYS A 552 -0.74 -10.89 -4.50
CA LYS A 552 -2.14 -10.50 -4.71
C LYS A 552 -2.33 -9.07 -5.27
N ILE A 553 -1.27 -8.25 -5.37
CA ILE A 553 -1.36 -6.86 -5.87
C ILE A 553 -2.01 -6.82 -7.26
N ILE A 554 -1.54 -7.67 -8.17
CA ILE A 554 -1.94 -7.66 -9.58
C ILE A 554 -3.46 -7.89 -9.70
N SER A 555 -3.98 -8.93 -9.04
CA SER A 555 -5.40 -9.27 -9.09
C SER A 555 -6.28 -8.23 -8.41
N SER A 556 -5.79 -7.60 -7.34
CA SER A 556 -6.57 -6.62 -6.58
C SER A 556 -6.66 -5.28 -7.31
N VAL A 557 -5.54 -4.81 -7.88
CA VAL A 557 -5.54 -3.63 -8.75
C VAL A 557 -6.40 -3.87 -10.00
N ALA A 558 -6.29 -5.06 -10.63
CA ALA A 558 -7.15 -5.42 -11.76
C ALA A 558 -8.63 -5.32 -11.41
N GLN A 559 -9.07 -5.93 -10.30
CA GLN A 559 -10.47 -5.88 -9.87
C GLN A 559 -10.98 -4.46 -9.62
N VAL A 560 -10.18 -3.59 -8.98
CA VAL A 560 -10.61 -2.19 -8.76
C VAL A 560 -10.71 -1.41 -10.08
N ILE A 561 -9.79 -1.62 -11.02
CA ILE A 561 -9.89 -1.02 -12.36
C ILE A 561 -11.10 -1.59 -13.10
N ILE A 562 -11.35 -2.90 -13.04
CA ILE A 562 -12.50 -3.55 -13.68
C ILE A 562 -13.81 -2.96 -13.16
N ASN A 563 -13.93 -2.87 -11.83
CA ASN A 563 -15.10 -2.28 -11.16
C ASN A 563 -15.34 -0.83 -11.57
N ARG A 564 -14.25 -0.04 -11.68
CA ARG A 564 -14.35 1.35 -12.09
C ARG A 564 -14.74 1.50 -13.57
N LEU A 565 -14.16 0.69 -14.46
CA LEU A 565 -14.29 0.87 -15.91
C LEU A 565 -15.48 0.12 -16.52
N PHE A 566 -15.64 -1.17 -16.21
CA PHE A 566 -16.66 -2.01 -16.85
C PHE A 566 -18.03 -1.90 -16.18
N PHE A 567 -18.05 -1.71 -14.85
CA PHE A 567 -19.29 -1.61 -14.07
C PHE A 567 -19.63 -0.16 -13.67
N ASN A 568 -18.81 0.81 -14.10
CA ASN A 568 -18.99 2.25 -13.84
C ASN A 568 -19.28 2.58 -12.36
N MET A 569 -18.67 1.85 -11.43
CA MET A 569 -18.79 2.13 -10.01
C MET A 569 -17.95 3.35 -9.63
N ASP A 570 -18.35 4.08 -8.59
CA ASP A 570 -17.45 5.03 -7.94
C ASP A 570 -16.25 4.29 -7.34
N VAL A 571 -15.10 4.95 -7.21
CA VAL A 571 -13.85 4.30 -6.79
C VAL A 571 -13.92 3.74 -5.37
N ARG A 572 -14.77 4.31 -4.51
CA ARG A 572 -14.95 3.85 -3.12
C ARG A 572 -15.70 2.52 -3.09
N SER A 573 -16.80 2.43 -3.83
CA SER A 573 -17.53 1.17 -4.02
C SER A 573 -16.64 0.12 -4.70
N ALA A 574 -15.95 0.50 -5.78
CA ALA A 574 -15.04 -0.38 -6.53
C ALA A 574 -13.94 -1.00 -5.64
N SER A 575 -13.36 -0.20 -4.73
CA SER A 575 -12.33 -0.65 -3.80
C SER A 575 -12.88 -1.53 -2.66
N ASN A 576 -14.08 -1.23 -2.17
CA ASN A 576 -14.66 -1.91 -1.01
C ASN A 576 -15.33 -3.25 -1.35
N LEU A 577 -15.59 -3.52 -2.63
CA LEU A 577 -16.07 -4.82 -3.07
C LEU A 577 -15.14 -5.94 -2.65
N LYS A 578 -15.75 -7.08 -2.32
CA LYS A 578 -15.06 -8.33 -2.00
C LYS A 578 -14.29 -8.87 -3.22
N ARG A 579 -13.19 -9.56 -2.97
CA ARG A 579 -12.19 -9.93 -3.97
C ARG A 579 -11.98 -11.42 -4.08
N ILE A 580 -11.50 -11.82 -5.24
CA ILE A 580 -10.93 -13.14 -5.49
C ILE A 580 -9.47 -13.03 -5.92
N HIS A 581 -8.72 -14.11 -5.79
CA HIS A 581 -7.33 -14.20 -6.24
C HIS A 581 -6.99 -15.62 -6.66
N HIS A 582 -6.27 -15.75 -7.77
CA HIS A 582 -5.66 -16.98 -8.20
C HIS A 582 -4.30 -16.65 -8.84
N GLN A 583 -3.25 -17.35 -8.44
CA GLN A 583 -1.87 -17.12 -8.94
C GLN A 583 -1.28 -18.33 -9.67
N LEU A 584 -2.17 -19.19 -10.15
CA LEU A 584 -1.93 -20.47 -10.83
C LEU A 584 -1.38 -21.57 -9.91
N ILE A 585 -0.32 -21.28 -9.16
CA ILE A 585 0.32 -22.22 -8.24
C ILE A 585 0.33 -21.60 -6.81
N PRO A 586 -0.32 -22.23 -5.81
CA PRO A 586 -1.14 -23.44 -5.92
C PRO A 586 -2.41 -23.24 -6.77
N MET A 587 -2.97 -24.36 -7.24
CA MET A 587 -4.24 -24.39 -7.96
C MET A 587 -5.40 -24.20 -6.97
N THR A 588 -5.55 -22.97 -6.50
CA THR A 588 -6.48 -22.59 -5.45
C THR A 588 -7.02 -21.20 -5.73
N LEU A 589 -8.35 -21.10 -5.75
CA LEU A 589 -9.07 -19.85 -5.83
C LEU A 589 -9.26 -19.31 -4.40
N TYR A 590 -8.52 -18.26 -4.07
CA TYR A 590 -8.70 -17.56 -2.81
C TYR A 590 -9.83 -16.55 -2.94
N MET A 591 -10.77 -16.58 -1.99
CA MET A 591 -11.88 -15.64 -1.91
C MET A 591 -11.92 -15.03 -0.51
N GLU A 592 -12.42 -13.81 -0.38
CA GLU A 592 -12.71 -13.26 0.95
C GLU A 592 -13.86 -13.99 1.63
N ASP A 593 -13.87 -14.03 2.96
CA ASP A 593 -14.89 -14.74 3.74
C ASP A 593 -16.29 -14.11 3.61
N GLU A 594 -16.39 -12.82 3.28
CA GLU A 594 -17.68 -12.16 3.01
C GLU A 594 -18.47 -12.82 1.86
N TRP A 595 -17.80 -13.52 0.95
CA TRP A 595 -18.45 -14.30 -0.12
C TRP A 595 -19.38 -15.39 0.42
N LEU A 596 -19.05 -16.01 1.55
CA LEU A 596 -19.88 -17.06 2.17
C LEU A 596 -21.18 -16.51 2.75
N ILE A 597 -21.25 -15.20 3.00
CA ILE A 597 -22.37 -14.56 3.70
C ILE A 597 -23.24 -13.81 2.71
N GLU A 598 -22.63 -13.13 1.74
CA GLU A 598 -23.31 -12.21 0.84
C GLU A 598 -23.72 -12.87 -0.48
N ASP A 599 -22.94 -13.84 -1.00
CA ASP A 599 -23.11 -14.41 -2.33
C ASP A 599 -22.73 -15.90 -2.38
N GLU A 600 -23.32 -16.69 -1.47
CA GLU A 600 -23.06 -18.13 -1.34
C GLU A 600 -23.32 -18.90 -2.66
N ASP A 601 -24.33 -18.50 -3.43
CA ASP A 601 -24.63 -19.12 -4.73
C ASP A 601 -23.46 -19.01 -5.71
N VAL A 602 -22.74 -17.88 -5.74
CA VAL A 602 -21.55 -17.73 -6.58
C VAL A 602 -20.46 -18.69 -6.14
N VAL A 603 -20.25 -18.84 -4.83
CA VAL A 603 -19.29 -19.79 -4.26
C VAL A 603 -19.63 -21.23 -4.64
N LEU A 604 -20.89 -21.63 -4.46
CA LEU A 604 -21.35 -22.99 -4.78
C LEU A 604 -21.17 -23.29 -6.27
N ASN A 605 -21.60 -22.36 -7.13
CA ASN A 605 -21.45 -22.54 -8.57
C ASN A 605 -19.98 -22.61 -9.01
N LEU A 606 -19.08 -21.80 -8.43
CA LEU A 606 -17.64 -21.87 -8.74
C LEU A 606 -17.04 -23.22 -8.32
N LYS A 607 -17.49 -23.79 -7.19
CA LYS A 607 -17.10 -25.15 -6.78
C LYS A 607 -17.65 -26.21 -7.75
N GLU A 608 -18.90 -26.08 -8.21
CA GLU A 608 -19.50 -26.97 -9.20
C GLU A 608 -18.78 -26.92 -10.56
N ILE A 609 -18.31 -25.74 -10.95
CA ILE A 609 -17.44 -25.55 -12.14
C ILE A 609 -16.08 -26.25 -11.97
N GLY A 610 -15.66 -26.53 -10.73
CA GLY A 610 -14.48 -27.29 -10.38
C GLY A 610 -13.39 -26.50 -9.65
N HIS A 611 -13.62 -25.24 -9.27
CA HIS A 611 -12.60 -24.49 -8.54
C HIS A 611 -12.38 -25.03 -7.12
N ASN A 612 -11.11 -25.22 -6.77
CA ASN A 612 -10.71 -25.43 -5.39
C ASN A 612 -10.72 -24.10 -4.62
N VAL A 613 -11.82 -23.80 -3.94
CA VAL A 613 -12.05 -22.53 -3.25
C VAL A 613 -11.55 -22.56 -1.80
N THR A 614 -10.72 -21.58 -1.43
CA THR A 614 -10.28 -21.32 -0.06
C THR A 614 -10.64 -19.90 0.36
N PHE A 615 -11.01 -19.72 1.64
CA PHE A 615 -11.37 -18.41 2.17
C PHE A 615 -10.25 -17.81 3.00
N THR A 616 -10.03 -16.51 2.87
CA THR A 616 -9.17 -15.74 3.77
C THR A 616 -9.98 -14.61 4.39
N ALA A 617 -9.69 -14.28 5.65
CA ALA A 617 -10.28 -13.11 6.29
C ALA A 617 -10.01 -11.84 5.45
N ALA A 618 -10.92 -10.86 5.53
CA ALA A 618 -10.84 -9.62 4.75
C ALA A 618 -9.50 -8.85 4.93
N ASP A 619 -8.87 -8.92 6.10
CA ASP A 619 -7.55 -8.31 6.36
C ASP A 619 -6.36 -9.06 5.73
N GLY A 620 -6.63 -10.20 5.07
CA GLY A 620 -5.68 -11.05 4.35
C GLY A 620 -5.58 -10.78 2.84
N PHE A 621 -6.27 -9.76 2.34
CA PHE A 621 -6.17 -9.29 0.95
C PHE A 621 -5.45 -7.93 0.86
N VAL A 622 -5.00 -7.58 -0.35
CA VAL A 622 -4.20 -6.37 -0.66
C VAL A 622 -4.92 -5.08 -0.27
N ALA A 623 -4.16 -4.06 0.11
CA ALA A 623 -4.65 -2.70 0.22
C ALA A 623 -4.47 -1.97 -1.12
N VAL A 624 -5.56 -1.58 -1.78
CA VAL A 624 -5.52 -0.73 -2.97
C VAL A 624 -5.64 0.74 -2.54
N THR A 625 -4.82 1.61 -3.13
CA THR A 625 -4.98 3.06 -3.02
C THR A 625 -5.25 3.63 -4.41
N ALA A 626 -6.27 4.48 -4.50
CA ALA A 626 -6.75 5.00 -5.78
C ALA A 626 -7.32 6.42 -5.66
N ILE A 627 -6.95 7.30 -6.59
CA ILE A 627 -7.59 8.59 -6.84
C ILE A 627 -8.29 8.50 -8.19
N SER A 628 -9.58 8.84 -8.27
CA SER A 628 -10.39 8.75 -9.49
C SER A 628 -11.28 9.97 -9.65
N VAL A 629 -11.56 10.30 -10.91
CA VAL A 629 -12.70 11.15 -11.27
C VAL A 629 -13.97 10.29 -11.32
N ASP A 630 -14.96 10.61 -10.50
CA ASP A 630 -16.19 9.80 -10.40
C ASP A 630 -17.44 10.46 -11.04
N ASP A 631 -17.38 11.74 -11.39
CA ASP A 631 -18.39 12.46 -12.19
C ASP A 631 -17.81 12.88 -13.56
N ALA A 632 -18.59 12.73 -14.63
CA ALA A 632 -18.27 13.21 -15.98
C ALA A 632 -17.94 14.72 -16.03
N ARG A 633 -18.48 15.54 -15.11
CA ARG A 633 -18.16 16.97 -14.97
C ARG A 633 -16.81 17.23 -14.31
N ARG A 634 -16.11 16.18 -13.86
CA ARG A 634 -14.83 16.24 -13.13
C ARG A 634 -14.89 17.16 -11.91
N SER A 635 -16.08 17.35 -11.34
CA SER A 635 -16.33 18.29 -10.25
C SER A 635 -15.85 17.78 -8.89
N GLU A 636 -15.56 16.48 -8.78
CA GLU A 636 -15.08 15.84 -7.56
C GLU A 636 -14.00 14.81 -7.90
N LEU A 637 -12.80 15.01 -7.35
CA LEU A 637 -11.77 13.97 -7.26
C LEU A 637 -12.04 13.17 -6.00
N ILE A 638 -12.11 11.85 -6.12
CA ILE A 638 -12.33 10.97 -4.98
C ILE A 638 -11.08 10.13 -4.75
N GLY A 639 -10.50 10.31 -3.58
CA GLY A 639 -9.45 9.45 -3.05
C GLY A 639 -9.98 8.37 -2.11
N VAL A 640 -9.45 7.16 -2.28
CA VAL A 640 -9.76 5.98 -1.50
C VAL A 640 -8.49 5.25 -1.05
N HIS A 641 -8.43 4.98 0.25
CA HIS A 641 -7.62 3.91 0.81
C HIS A 641 -8.51 2.69 1.08
N ASP A 642 -7.92 1.49 1.00
CA ASP A 642 -8.65 0.25 1.22
C ASP A 642 -9.23 0.13 2.63
N LYS A 643 -10.34 -0.61 2.80
CA LYS A 643 -10.88 -0.97 4.12
C LYS A 643 -10.04 -2.03 4.83
N ARG A 644 -9.27 -2.82 4.07
CA ARG A 644 -8.52 -4.00 4.54
C ARG A 644 -7.23 -3.64 5.29
N ARG A 645 -6.74 -2.42 5.07
CA ARG A 645 -5.58 -1.85 5.74
C ARG A 645 -5.87 -0.39 6.03
N LEU A 646 -5.52 0.07 7.22
CA LEU A 646 -5.64 1.49 7.54
C LEU A 646 -4.85 2.33 6.51
N GLY A 647 -5.34 3.54 6.25
CA GLY A 647 -4.77 4.44 5.26
C GLY A 647 -5.35 5.85 5.45
N SER A 648 -4.92 6.78 4.61
CA SER A 648 -5.32 8.18 4.72
C SER A 648 -5.51 8.81 3.35
N VAL A 649 -6.42 9.79 3.30
CA VAL A 649 -6.64 10.65 2.15
C VAL A 649 -6.56 12.09 2.63
N ALA A 650 -5.74 12.89 1.98
CA ALA A 650 -5.63 14.32 2.23
C ALA A 650 -6.02 15.09 0.96
N TYR A 651 -6.97 16.02 1.11
CA TYR A 651 -7.37 16.97 0.06
C TYR A 651 -6.84 18.35 0.46
N LEU A 652 -5.98 18.92 -0.36
CA LEU A 652 -5.39 20.23 -0.09
C LEU A 652 -6.25 21.31 -0.70
N LYS A 653 -6.47 22.39 0.05
CA LYS A 653 -7.33 23.50 -0.37
C LYS A 653 -6.52 24.68 -0.84
#